data_AF-A0A3R6PCG0-F1
#
_entry.id   AF-A0A3R6PCG0-F1
#
_cell.length_a   1.000
_cell.length_b   1.000
_cell.length_c   1.000
_cell.angle_alpha   90.00
_cell.angle_beta   90.00
_cell.angle_gamma   90.00
#
_symmetry.space_group_name_H-M   'P 1'
#
loop_
_entity.id
_entity.type
_entity.pdbx_description
1 polymer ?
#
loop_
_entity_poly.entity_id
_entity_poly.type
_entity_poly.pdbx_seq_one_letter_code
_entity_poly.pdbx_strand_id
1 'polypeptide(L)'
;MKRTMKTKFIYLLIMIFCNFNIMRSEDLSLPSIPPSPDAAALGKYGQYPVSLYNGLVQIDIPVYTIQLPLTSVPITISYHASGIKVNDISTTVGLGWVLNAGGVITRSVKGAPDKNFGASGTIHNKQWFVNLSEDVRLNHLDNIYSQGLTGTYDSESDIYYYNVAGMSGSFRFDINNNLIQIPLTNNNIRYDSGRDVFQITGSDGTIYGFESKEFSSIQATENKYTSSWYLTWIKTIDNREIDFEYMTDNTLYIDRYVNYVLEVPQNTPNLSNLKCATQYSRVDNTLLVKSIKFPDGTIIFNYSGDRADRRKYRLTGIDIKNNSQLVKAYSLEHGYFSPSTVLSFSQVQPATNYNASYNYRLKLNKVKLLNNQRSVVGIYDLDYNSSVLLPTYFDALSITPYVTGDKQRYFGQDYWGYYNGVTTNKNYFTYARKQSYNLKEVQADRSVNPTYAQACILKKITYPTGGYTEFKYEGNKYSSGNAAGGLRIQSLTSYSLSDASPEVHSYQYEQGMNNMTGWSQIQGALYTQGKSVSSTIYGTEMLLYDYYMSEPNVPLSHSGGASVYYGKVIEFEGTPQASNGKTEYYYLYSSNDVEYINQSPCIIPGVYSGGYQFIPKFDYMFIDRGWTRGRISRKDIYTKIGSSFSLAKRINYTYTTYKKQSGVVGFKSYPNFIPANHNLPSPYNNSKVSTNELFQYSDITAETGLVKLTKVEDISYFGGQSVIQTTTYAYDRLDNQYEITSLQQTRSDGSVLKKNFKYPKDINTTIYKSMVEKNMLSPVIVTTTYINNEFLQETQTTYSFWVNSFIAPSGITEQQGTGSKETRITYHNYDSKGNVLYVSKDNSKKVVYLWGYNYQYIVGKIENATYDQVVQAISGGVNTINSIASSANPNISPIDALRSSLPGTMVTTYVYKPLVGVISITDPQGIKINYEYDNYGRLVNSKDYGGRIIQMYDYNYMNK
;
A
#
# COMPACT_ATOMS: atom_id res chain seq x y z
N MET A 1 -37.73 -17.35 -38.80
CA MET A 1 -36.49 -16.61 -38.49
C MET A 1 -36.64 -15.57 -37.36
N LYS A 2 -37.67 -14.72 -37.33
CA LYS A 2 -37.90 -13.74 -36.23
C LYS A 2 -38.24 -14.35 -34.85
N ARG A 3 -38.89 -15.52 -34.81
CA ARG A 3 -39.26 -16.20 -33.56
C ARG A 3 -38.05 -16.89 -32.89
N THR A 4 -37.17 -17.49 -33.69
CA THR A 4 -35.91 -18.10 -33.23
C THR A 4 -34.87 -17.07 -32.76
N MET A 5 -34.89 -15.83 -33.27
CA MET A 5 -34.08 -14.73 -32.73
C MET A 5 -34.59 -14.20 -31.39
N LYS A 6 -35.91 -14.09 -31.17
CA LYS A 6 -36.47 -13.72 -29.85
C LYS A 6 -36.14 -14.75 -28.77
N THR A 7 -36.18 -16.05 -29.09
CA THR A 7 -35.81 -17.11 -28.14
C THR A 7 -34.30 -17.08 -27.84
N LYS A 8 -33.42 -16.86 -28.83
CA LYS A 8 -31.97 -16.68 -28.60
C LYS A 8 -31.66 -15.40 -27.80
N PHE A 9 -32.42 -14.32 -27.97
CA PHE A 9 -32.28 -13.07 -27.22
C PHE A 9 -32.73 -13.22 -25.75
N ILE A 10 -33.78 -13.99 -25.48
CA ILE A 10 -34.24 -14.34 -24.12
C ILE A 10 -33.23 -15.27 -23.42
N TYR A 11 -32.66 -16.27 -24.11
CA TYR A 11 -31.58 -17.11 -23.53
C TYR A 11 -30.28 -16.32 -23.30
N LEU A 12 -29.98 -15.31 -24.12
CA LEU A 12 -28.87 -14.39 -23.88
C LEU A 12 -29.14 -13.44 -22.69
N LEU A 13 -30.39 -13.00 -22.49
CA LEU A 13 -30.84 -12.21 -21.34
C LEU A 13 -30.83 -13.01 -20.02
N ILE A 14 -31.09 -14.32 -20.07
CA ILE A 14 -30.94 -15.24 -18.92
C ILE A 14 -29.44 -15.49 -18.61
N MET A 15 -28.58 -15.59 -19.63
CA MET A 15 -27.12 -15.63 -19.45
C MET A 15 -26.54 -14.32 -18.86
N ILE A 16 -27.22 -13.18 -19.07
CA ILE A 16 -26.85 -11.89 -18.44
C ILE A 16 -27.30 -11.84 -16.96
N PHE A 17 -28.35 -12.56 -16.55
CA PHE A 17 -28.63 -12.82 -15.13
C PHE A 17 -27.50 -13.63 -14.45
N CYS A 18 -26.76 -14.46 -15.21
CA CYS A 18 -25.69 -15.32 -14.68
C CYS A 18 -24.32 -14.65 -14.54
N ASN A 19 -24.09 -13.45 -15.10
CA ASN A 19 -22.82 -12.75 -14.96
C ASN A 19 -22.81 -11.85 -13.71
N PHE A 20 -22.87 -12.48 -12.54
CA PHE A 20 -22.49 -11.87 -11.26
C PHE A 20 -21.18 -12.48 -10.78
N ASN A 21 -20.10 -11.71 -10.86
CA ASN A 21 -18.93 -11.87 -9.99
C ASN A 21 -18.93 -10.73 -8.96
N ILE A 22 -19.84 -10.82 -8.00
CA ILE A 22 -19.71 -10.26 -6.64
C ILE A 22 -20.46 -11.24 -5.72
N MET A 23 -19.71 -11.97 -4.89
CA MET A 23 -20.13 -12.88 -3.81
C MET A 23 -21.50 -13.53 -3.96
N ARG A 24 -21.58 -14.54 -4.82
CA ARG A 24 -22.61 -15.57 -4.76
C ARG A 24 -22.13 -16.66 -3.80
N SER A 25 -22.23 -16.45 -2.48
CA SER A 25 -22.08 -17.55 -1.52
C SER A 25 -23.44 -18.23 -1.34
N GLU A 26 -23.92 -18.88 -2.40
CA GLU A 26 -25.07 -19.81 -2.30
C GLU A 26 -24.63 -21.24 -1.96
N ASP A 27 -23.33 -21.48 -1.88
CA ASP A 27 -22.81 -22.68 -1.27
C ASP A 27 -22.71 -22.44 0.24
N LEU A 28 -23.47 -23.26 0.98
CA LEU A 28 -23.10 -23.84 2.28
C LEU A 28 -21.68 -23.39 2.62
N SER A 29 -21.48 -22.46 3.57
CA SER A 29 -20.14 -22.03 4.02
C SER A 29 -19.51 -23.17 4.81
N LEU A 30 -19.31 -24.26 4.08
CA LEU A 30 -18.60 -25.43 4.47
C LEU A 30 -17.14 -25.03 4.56
N PRO A 31 -16.40 -25.67 5.46
CA PRO A 31 -14.96 -25.48 5.47
C PRO A 31 -14.44 -25.72 4.04
N SER A 32 -13.68 -24.75 3.53
CA SER A 32 -13.19 -24.77 2.16
C SER A 32 -12.33 -26.01 1.99
N ILE A 33 -12.87 -27.02 1.30
CA ILE A 33 -12.04 -28.12 0.83
C ILE A 33 -11.08 -27.47 -0.16
N PRO A 34 -9.75 -27.58 0.05
CA PRO A 34 -8.81 -27.01 -0.90
C PRO A 34 -9.16 -27.50 -2.30
N PRO A 35 -9.11 -26.62 -3.31
CA PRO A 35 -9.53 -26.96 -4.66
C PRO A 35 -8.79 -28.22 -5.12
N SER A 36 -9.42 -28.99 -6.02
CA SER A 36 -8.74 -30.15 -6.59
C SER A 36 -7.36 -29.70 -7.10
N PRO A 37 -6.30 -30.52 -6.91
CA PRO A 37 -4.95 -30.13 -7.34
C PRO A 37 -4.89 -29.62 -8.79
N ASP A 38 -5.78 -30.12 -9.64
CA ASP A 38 -6.00 -29.71 -11.03
C ASP A 38 -6.39 -28.23 -11.21
N ALA A 39 -7.25 -27.71 -10.33
CA ALA A 39 -7.67 -26.30 -10.32
C ALA A 39 -6.59 -25.38 -9.71
N ALA A 40 -5.71 -25.93 -8.85
CA ALA A 40 -4.59 -25.19 -8.27
C ALA A 40 -3.39 -25.03 -9.24
N ALA A 41 -3.31 -25.84 -10.30
CA ALA A 41 -2.17 -25.89 -11.22
C ALA A 41 -2.11 -24.75 -12.28
N LEU A 42 -3.15 -23.92 -12.40
CA LEU A 42 -3.25 -22.86 -13.42
C LEU A 42 -2.72 -21.51 -12.92
N GLY A 43 -1.43 -21.25 -13.11
CA GLY A 43 -0.83 -19.93 -12.91
C GLY A 43 -0.69 -19.16 -14.23
N LYS A 44 -1.36 -18.02 -14.38
CA LYS A 44 -1.03 -17.02 -15.42
C LYS A 44 0.14 -16.18 -14.92
N TYR A 45 1.37 -16.51 -15.33
CA TYR A 45 2.52 -15.63 -15.19
C TYR A 45 2.55 -14.63 -16.35
N GLY A 46 2.96 -13.37 -16.12
CA GLY A 46 3.20 -12.41 -17.20
C GLY A 46 2.19 -11.26 -17.37
N GLN A 47 1.19 -11.15 -16.49
CA GLN A 47 0.27 -10.00 -16.47
C GLN A 47 0.54 -9.14 -15.23
N TYR A 48 0.95 -7.89 -15.47
CA TYR A 48 1.19 -6.92 -14.40
C TYR A 48 0.09 -5.88 -14.38
N PRO A 49 -0.66 -5.73 -13.27
CA PRO A 49 -1.65 -4.68 -13.12
C PRO A 49 -0.99 -3.30 -13.28
N VAL A 50 -1.64 -2.41 -14.03
CA VAL A 50 -1.23 -1.01 -14.15
C VAL A 50 -2.24 -0.14 -13.41
N SER A 51 -1.74 0.65 -12.48
CA SER A 51 -2.49 1.76 -11.89
C SER A 51 -2.60 2.87 -12.94
N LEU A 52 -3.60 2.77 -13.82
CA LEU A 52 -3.69 3.59 -15.01
C LEU A 52 -3.70 5.10 -14.70
N TYR A 53 -4.40 5.54 -13.64
CA TYR A 53 -4.49 6.97 -13.31
C TYR A 53 -3.14 7.62 -12.98
N ASN A 54 -2.10 6.85 -12.62
CA ASN A 54 -0.75 7.37 -12.35
C ASN A 54 0.36 6.69 -13.17
N GLY A 55 0.01 5.68 -13.96
CA GLY A 55 0.92 4.96 -14.85
C GLY A 55 1.96 4.09 -14.17
N LEU A 56 1.77 3.74 -12.89
CA LEU A 56 2.64 2.79 -12.19
C LEU A 56 2.20 1.36 -12.45
N VAL A 57 3.16 0.51 -12.84
CA VAL A 57 2.98 -0.93 -12.99
C VAL A 57 3.33 -1.63 -11.68
N GLN A 58 2.47 -2.56 -11.23
CA GLN A 58 2.68 -3.36 -10.03
C GLN A 58 3.49 -4.61 -10.40
N ILE A 59 4.76 -4.65 -10.03
CA ILE A 59 5.70 -5.74 -10.35
C ILE A 59 6.01 -6.53 -9.08
N ASP A 60 5.43 -7.71 -8.96
CA ASP A 60 5.56 -8.58 -7.78
C ASP A 60 6.13 -9.95 -8.15
N ILE A 61 7.08 -10.44 -7.35
CA ILE A 61 7.51 -11.84 -7.30
C ILE A 61 6.84 -12.48 -6.08
N PRO A 62 5.81 -13.32 -6.26
CA PRO A 62 5.15 -13.98 -5.14
C PRO A 62 6.07 -15.04 -4.51
N VAL A 63 6.19 -15.02 -3.19
CA VAL A 63 7.01 -15.97 -2.42
C VAL A 63 6.10 -16.99 -1.72
N TYR A 64 5.17 -16.52 -0.91
CA TYR A 64 4.25 -17.38 -0.17
C TYR A 64 3.02 -16.58 0.30
N THR A 65 1.86 -17.22 0.45
CA THR A 65 0.70 -16.58 1.09
C THR A 65 0.27 -17.44 2.26
N ILE A 66 0.32 -16.89 3.47
CA ILE A 66 -0.23 -17.56 4.66
C ILE A 66 -1.74 -17.43 4.57
N GLN A 67 -2.44 -18.55 4.46
CA GLN A 67 -3.88 -18.59 4.36
C GLN A 67 -4.49 -18.84 5.75
N LEU A 68 -5.42 -17.98 6.15
CA LEU A 68 -6.26 -18.16 7.33
C LEU A 68 -7.74 -18.14 6.87
N PRO A 69 -8.70 -18.61 7.68
CA PRO A 69 -10.09 -18.75 7.23
C PRO A 69 -10.76 -17.44 6.77
N LEU A 70 -10.38 -16.31 7.37
CA LEU A 70 -11.01 -15.00 7.12
C LEU A 70 -10.04 -13.94 6.60
N THR A 71 -8.73 -14.23 6.62
CA THR A 71 -7.69 -13.29 6.19
C THR A 71 -6.57 -14.03 5.50
N SER A 72 -5.77 -13.31 4.71
CA SER A 72 -4.58 -13.88 4.08
C SER A 72 -3.42 -12.89 4.21
N VAL A 73 -2.22 -13.42 4.42
CA VAL A 73 -1.00 -12.61 4.57
C VAL A 73 -0.06 -12.96 3.42
N PRO A 74 -0.08 -12.18 2.32
CA PRO A 74 0.82 -12.40 1.20
C PRO A 74 2.24 -11.96 1.57
N ILE A 75 3.22 -12.76 1.15
CA ILE A 75 4.65 -12.49 1.22
C ILE A 75 5.17 -12.37 -0.20
N THR A 76 5.63 -11.16 -0.55
CA THR A 76 6.03 -10.81 -1.92
C THR A 76 7.32 -10.01 -1.92
N ILE A 77 8.04 -10.08 -3.03
CA ILE A 77 9.12 -9.15 -3.35
C ILE A 77 8.60 -8.22 -4.45
N SER A 78 8.48 -6.93 -4.15
CA SER A 78 7.83 -5.95 -5.03
C SER A 78 8.82 -4.89 -5.54
N TYR A 79 8.66 -4.44 -6.78
CA TYR A 79 9.47 -3.38 -7.38
C TYR A 79 8.66 -2.11 -7.60
N HIS A 80 9.20 -0.96 -7.20
CA HIS A 80 8.55 0.34 -7.41
C HIS A 80 9.00 0.98 -8.74
N ALA A 81 8.06 1.14 -9.67
CA ALA A 81 8.37 1.47 -11.06
C ALA A 81 8.35 2.97 -11.43
N SER A 82 8.37 3.89 -10.45
CA SER A 82 8.36 5.35 -10.69
C SER A 82 9.68 5.93 -11.18
N GLY A 83 10.73 5.12 -11.28
CA GLY A 83 12.13 5.54 -11.43
C GLY A 83 12.87 5.56 -10.10
N ILE A 84 14.21 5.65 -10.17
CA ILE A 84 15.09 5.67 -9.01
C ILE A 84 15.65 7.08 -8.81
N LYS A 85 15.47 7.64 -7.62
CA LYS A 85 16.04 8.94 -7.25
C LYS A 85 17.52 8.78 -6.90
N VAL A 86 18.29 9.86 -7.03
CA VAL A 86 19.74 9.83 -6.73
C VAL A 86 20.01 9.45 -5.26
N ASN A 87 19.11 9.86 -4.35
CA ASN A 87 19.23 9.61 -2.92
C ASN A 87 18.61 8.28 -2.46
N ASP A 88 17.90 7.54 -3.32
CA ASP A 88 17.26 6.29 -2.93
C ASP A 88 18.31 5.29 -2.44
N ILE A 89 18.07 4.68 -1.27
CA ILE A 89 18.93 3.68 -0.65
C ILE A 89 18.40 2.29 -0.95
N SER A 90 19.29 1.36 -1.33
CA SER A 90 18.92 -0.03 -1.60
C SER A 90 18.46 -0.74 -0.33
N THR A 91 17.31 -1.43 -0.39
CA THR A 91 16.81 -2.26 0.71
C THR A 91 17.69 -3.50 0.91
N THR A 92 17.31 -4.43 1.80
CA THR A 92 17.98 -5.73 1.91
C THR A 92 17.82 -6.60 0.66
N VAL A 93 16.82 -6.32 -0.18
CA VAL A 93 16.55 -7.02 -1.44
C VAL A 93 17.29 -6.38 -2.61
N GLY A 94 17.35 -5.05 -2.66
CA GLY A 94 18.02 -4.32 -3.73
C GLY A 94 17.41 -2.94 -3.99
N LEU A 95 18.04 -2.17 -4.87
CA LEU A 95 17.57 -0.86 -5.28
C LEU A 95 16.20 -0.95 -5.98
N GLY A 96 15.21 -0.21 -5.49
CA GLY A 96 13.83 -0.21 -5.99
C GLY A 96 12.99 -1.43 -5.59
N TRP A 97 13.57 -2.44 -4.95
CA TRP A 97 12.87 -3.63 -4.48
C TRP A 97 12.55 -3.54 -2.99
N VAL A 98 11.41 -4.08 -2.57
CA VAL A 98 11.00 -4.20 -1.15
C VAL A 98 10.49 -5.61 -0.88
N LEU A 99 10.79 -6.13 0.31
CA LEU A 99 10.18 -7.36 0.82
C LEU A 99 8.92 -6.98 1.60
N ASN A 100 7.75 -7.44 1.15
CA ASN A 100 6.53 -7.38 1.92
C ASN A 100 6.39 -8.70 2.68
N ALA A 101 6.72 -8.70 3.96
CA ALA A 101 6.72 -9.90 4.81
C ALA A 101 6.26 -9.56 6.23
N GLY A 102 5.08 -8.97 6.33
CA GLY A 102 4.49 -8.50 7.58
C GLY A 102 3.74 -7.19 7.38
N GLY A 103 3.76 -6.35 8.41
CA GLY A 103 3.21 -5.01 8.36
C GLY A 103 4.08 -4.05 9.15
N VAL A 104 3.96 -2.76 8.84
CA VAL A 104 4.69 -1.72 9.53
C VAL A 104 3.83 -0.46 9.60
N ILE A 105 3.95 0.25 10.73
CA ILE A 105 3.52 1.64 10.87
C ILE A 105 4.77 2.49 10.86
N THR A 106 4.95 3.36 9.87
CA THR A 106 6.10 4.26 9.74
C THR A 106 5.70 5.68 10.06
N ARG A 107 6.57 6.43 10.73
CA ARG A 107 6.37 7.83 11.11
C ARG A 107 7.16 8.77 10.20
N SER A 108 6.48 9.73 9.60
CA SER A 108 7.09 10.89 8.95
C SER A 108 7.05 12.08 9.91
N VAL A 109 8.21 12.45 10.43
CA VAL A 109 8.34 13.58 11.37
C VAL A 109 8.12 14.93 10.67
N LYS A 110 7.37 15.83 11.30
CA LYS A 110 7.05 17.18 10.84
C LYS A 110 7.61 18.24 11.78
N GLY A 111 8.90 18.51 11.64
CA GLY A 111 9.64 19.38 12.56
C GLY A 111 10.42 18.51 13.53
N ALA A 112 10.04 18.53 14.81
CA ALA A 112 10.56 17.61 15.81
C ALA A 112 9.56 16.47 16.05
N PRO A 113 10.01 15.27 16.49
CA PRO A 113 9.09 14.17 16.78
C PRO A 113 8.14 14.55 17.92
N ASP A 114 6.82 14.41 17.71
CA ASP A 114 5.82 14.39 18.79
C ASP A 114 6.37 13.56 19.97
N LYS A 115 6.66 14.20 21.09
CA LYS A 115 7.06 13.47 22.31
C LYS A 115 5.79 12.98 22.99
N ASN A 116 5.79 11.74 23.49
CA ASN A 116 4.84 11.33 24.52
C ASN A 116 4.82 12.43 25.59
N PHE A 117 3.65 13.05 25.77
CA PHE A 117 3.33 14.19 26.62
C PHE A 117 4.36 14.49 27.73
N GLY A 118 5.14 15.57 27.55
CA GLY A 118 5.94 16.15 28.64
C GLY A 118 7.41 16.43 28.33
N ALA A 119 7.68 17.37 27.41
CA ALA A 119 8.76 18.37 27.55
C ALA A 119 8.74 19.34 26.35
N SER A 120 8.09 20.49 26.58
CA SER A 120 8.25 21.79 25.90
C SER A 120 7.81 22.00 24.44
N GLY A 121 6.89 21.19 23.90
CA GLY A 121 6.22 21.48 22.62
C GLY A 121 4.83 20.85 22.58
N THR A 122 3.84 21.45 23.23
CA THR A 122 2.44 21.16 22.91
C THR A 122 2.17 21.71 21.53
N ILE A 123 1.74 20.87 20.58
CA ILE A 123 1.25 21.36 19.29
C ILE A 123 0.03 22.24 19.58
N HIS A 124 0.09 23.49 19.13
CA HIS A 124 -0.92 24.50 19.45
C HIS A 124 -1.78 24.84 18.24
N ASN A 125 -2.89 25.55 18.49
CA ASN A 125 -3.70 26.18 17.46
C ASN A 125 -3.55 27.71 17.52
N LYS A 126 -4.10 28.38 16.50
CA LYS A 126 -4.17 29.82 16.37
C LYS A 126 -4.84 30.47 17.58
N GLN A 127 -5.90 29.86 18.13
CA GLN A 127 -6.60 30.43 19.28
C GLN A 127 -5.72 30.51 20.52
N TRP A 128 -4.94 29.46 20.80
CA TRP A 128 -3.94 29.48 21.86
C TRP A 128 -2.91 30.57 21.60
N PHE A 129 -2.42 30.69 20.37
CA PHE A 129 -1.42 31.69 19.99
C PHE A 129 -1.91 33.13 20.19
N VAL A 130 -3.14 33.46 19.77
CA VAL A 130 -3.66 34.83 19.90
C VAL A 130 -3.95 35.24 21.35
N ASN A 131 -4.10 34.28 22.25
CA ASN A 131 -4.31 34.52 23.68
C ASN A 131 -3.01 34.85 24.46
N LEU A 132 -1.84 34.70 23.83
CA LEU A 132 -0.56 35.07 24.42
C LEU A 132 -0.36 36.60 24.43
N SER A 133 0.44 37.10 25.36
CA SER A 133 0.88 38.51 25.35
C SER A 133 1.77 38.79 24.14
N GLU A 134 1.82 40.04 23.69
CA GLU A 134 2.54 40.41 22.47
C GLU A 134 4.03 40.05 22.50
N ASP A 135 4.69 40.27 23.64
CA ASP A 135 6.10 39.96 23.81
C ASP A 135 6.35 38.43 23.76
N VAL A 136 5.42 37.61 24.28
CA VAL A 136 5.48 36.15 24.21
C VAL A 136 5.19 35.65 22.80
N ARG A 137 4.23 36.26 22.09
CA ARG A 137 3.94 35.94 20.68
C ARG A 137 5.15 36.15 19.79
N LEU A 138 5.83 37.29 19.92
CA LEU A 138 7.04 37.59 19.14
C LEU A 138 8.15 36.56 19.40
N ASN A 139 8.41 36.23 20.67
CA ASN A 139 9.38 35.18 21.02
C ASN A 139 8.99 33.81 20.47
N HIS A 140 7.70 33.46 20.49
CA HIS A 140 7.21 32.19 19.96
C HIS A 140 7.37 32.11 18.43
N LEU A 141 7.05 33.18 17.72
CA LEU A 141 7.23 33.29 16.27
C LEU A 141 8.70 33.24 15.86
N ASP A 142 9.57 33.90 16.62
CA ASP A 142 11.02 33.86 16.40
C ASP A 142 11.61 32.46 16.66
N ASN A 143 11.09 31.72 17.64
CA ASN A 143 11.45 30.31 17.86
C ASN A 143 10.92 29.39 16.77
N ILE A 144 9.64 29.48 16.37
CA ILE A 144 9.08 28.73 15.23
C ILE A 144 9.97 28.94 14.00
N TYR A 145 10.41 30.18 13.78
CA TYR A 145 11.25 30.53 12.65
C TYR A 145 12.68 29.97 12.77
N SER A 146 13.42 30.36 13.81
CA SER A 146 14.83 30.00 13.99
C SER A 146 15.05 28.50 14.22
N GLN A 147 14.17 27.84 14.95
CA GLN A 147 14.24 26.41 15.28
C GLN A 147 13.44 25.53 14.29
N GLY A 148 12.45 26.07 13.58
CA GLY A 148 11.78 25.38 12.48
C GLY A 148 12.72 25.16 11.29
N LEU A 149 13.62 26.10 11.01
CA LEU A 149 14.65 25.97 9.96
C LEU A 149 15.66 24.86 10.22
N THR A 150 15.84 24.45 11.48
CA THR A 150 16.73 23.35 11.89
C THR A 150 15.97 22.05 12.18
N GLY A 151 14.63 22.07 12.15
CA GLY A 151 13.78 20.92 12.47
C GLY A 151 13.75 20.59 13.97
N THR A 152 14.07 21.55 14.84
CA THR A 152 14.08 21.34 16.30
C THR A 152 12.83 21.86 16.99
N TYR A 153 11.94 22.55 16.25
CA TYR A 153 10.65 23.02 16.73
C TYR A 153 9.51 22.15 16.16
N ASP A 154 8.57 21.75 17.02
CA ASP A 154 7.38 21.00 16.64
C ASP A 154 6.18 21.95 16.50
N SER A 155 5.72 22.12 15.27
CA SER A 155 4.62 23.03 14.90
C SER A 155 3.36 22.29 14.45
N GLU A 156 3.47 21.00 14.15
CA GLU A 156 2.39 20.18 13.62
C GLU A 156 2.64 18.69 13.89
N SER A 157 1.59 17.90 14.05
CA SER A 157 1.74 16.50 14.42
C SER A 157 2.33 15.65 13.31
N ASP A 158 2.96 14.57 13.68
CA ASP A 158 3.55 13.67 12.72
C ASP A 158 2.52 12.89 11.91
N ILE A 159 2.94 12.43 10.73
CA ILE A 159 2.12 11.58 9.85
C ILE A 159 2.55 10.14 10.00
N TYR A 160 1.60 9.27 10.33
CA TYR A 160 1.82 7.83 10.47
C TYR A 160 1.24 7.14 9.24
N TYR A 161 2.00 6.26 8.60
CA TYR A 161 1.56 5.44 7.47
C TYR A 161 1.56 3.98 7.89
N TYR A 162 0.52 3.23 7.56
CA TYR A 162 0.45 1.80 7.83
C TYR A 162 0.28 0.99 6.55
N ASN A 163 0.88 -0.19 6.53
CA ASN A 163 0.60 -1.24 5.56
C ASN A 163 0.62 -2.59 6.30
N VAL A 164 -0.47 -3.36 6.24
CA VAL A 164 -0.58 -4.67 6.86
C VAL A 164 -1.68 -5.50 6.19
N ALA A 165 -1.36 -6.75 5.82
CA ALA A 165 -2.33 -7.74 5.30
C ALA A 165 -3.29 -7.18 4.21
N GLY A 166 -2.76 -6.39 3.27
CA GLY A 166 -3.53 -5.77 2.19
C GLY A 166 -4.27 -4.49 2.56
N MET A 167 -4.27 -4.09 3.83
CA MET A 167 -4.75 -2.78 4.29
C MET A 167 -3.61 -1.77 4.26
N SER A 168 -3.89 -0.54 3.83
CA SER A 168 -2.94 0.56 3.91
C SER A 168 -3.65 1.90 4.06
N GLY A 169 -3.00 2.86 4.70
CA GLY A 169 -3.49 4.22 4.83
C GLY A 169 -2.53 5.06 5.66
N SER A 170 -2.97 6.25 6.04
CA SER A 170 -2.26 7.08 7.01
C SER A 170 -3.19 7.59 8.10
N PHE A 171 -2.61 8.10 9.18
CA PHE A 171 -3.33 8.82 10.23
C PHE A 171 -2.44 9.87 10.88
N ARG A 172 -3.08 10.82 11.58
CA ARG A 172 -2.44 11.87 12.40
C ARG A 172 -3.20 12.03 13.71
N PHE A 173 -2.55 12.60 14.71
CA PHE A 173 -3.23 13.08 15.92
C PHE A 173 -3.56 14.56 15.74
N ASP A 174 -4.79 14.95 16.11
CA ASP A 174 -5.12 16.38 16.25
C ASP A 174 -4.56 16.95 17.55
N ILE A 175 -4.67 18.27 17.74
CA ILE A 175 -4.22 18.97 18.96
C ILE A 175 -4.90 18.48 20.26
N ASN A 176 -6.02 17.76 20.15
CA ASN A 176 -6.76 17.17 21.27
C ASN A 176 -6.45 15.66 21.43
N ASN A 177 -5.48 15.14 20.69
CA ASN A 177 -5.06 13.74 20.65
C ASN A 177 -6.09 12.77 20.05
N ASN A 178 -7.05 13.26 19.27
CA ASN A 178 -7.92 12.40 18.48
C ASN A 178 -7.19 11.92 17.24
N LEU A 179 -7.33 10.63 16.94
CA LEU A 179 -6.76 10.02 15.75
C LEU A 179 -7.65 10.33 14.52
N ILE A 180 -7.04 10.91 13.48
CA ILE A 180 -7.66 11.20 12.18
C ILE A 180 -7.10 10.23 11.13
N GLN A 181 -7.91 9.28 10.66
CA GLN A 181 -7.52 8.35 9.59
C GLN A 181 -7.70 8.96 8.20
N ILE A 182 -6.77 8.69 7.28
CA ILE A 182 -6.76 9.20 5.90
C ILE A 182 -6.47 8.04 4.92
N PRO A 183 -7.46 7.61 4.10
CA PRO A 183 -8.88 7.96 4.18
C PRO A 183 -9.55 7.38 5.44
N LEU A 184 -10.80 7.77 5.70
CA LEU A 184 -11.61 7.11 6.73
C LEU A 184 -11.88 5.65 6.36
N THR A 185 -11.71 4.74 7.33
CA THR A 185 -11.95 3.30 7.17
C THR A 185 -12.78 2.75 8.33
N ASN A 186 -13.22 1.49 8.22
CA ASN A 186 -13.84 0.73 9.33
C ASN A 186 -12.79 0.11 10.29
N ASN A 187 -11.50 0.37 10.07
CA ASN A 187 -10.45 -0.15 10.93
C ASN A 187 -10.43 0.63 12.24
N ASN A 188 -10.28 -0.08 13.35
CA ASN A 188 -10.05 0.52 14.65
C ASN A 188 -8.54 0.57 14.91
N ILE A 189 -7.98 1.79 14.92
CA ILE A 189 -6.56 2.02 15.23
C ILE A 189 -6.46 2.52 16.66
N ARG A 190 -5.77 1.76 17.51
CA ARG A 190 -5.51 2.11 18.90
C ARG A 190 -4.02 2.32 19.12
N TYR A 191 -3.69 3.42 19.78
CA TYR A 191 -2.36 3.70 20.31
C TYR A 191 -2.37 3.49 21.83
N ASP A 192 -1.43 2.70 22.33
CA ASP A 192 -1.18 2.52 23.76
C ASP A 192 0.05 3.33 24.15
N SER A 193 -0.17 4.54 24.67
CA SER A 193 0.90 5.48 25.03
C SER A 193 1.79 5.00 26.18
N GLY A 194 1.28 4.11 27.05
CA GLY A 194 2.06 3.57 28.17
C GLY A 194 3.16 2.61 27.71
N ARG A 195 2.94 1.91 26.59
CA ARG A 195 3.92 0.98 25.99
C ARG A 195 4.55 1.53 24.70
N ASP A 196 4.01 2.61 24.14
CA ASP A 196 4.38 3.15 22.83
C ASP A 196 4.27 2.04 21.75
N VAL A 197 3.04 1.51 21.60
CA VAL A 197 2.71 0.46 20.64
C VAL A 197 1.35 0.72 19.99
N PHE A 198 1.15 0.16 18.81
CA PHE A 198 -0.10 0.28 18.08
C PHE A 198 -0.80 -1.07 17.94
N GLN A 199 -2.12 -1.01 17.83
CA GLN A 199 -2.96 -2.13 17.43
C GLN A 199 -3.93 -1.66 16.36
N ILE A 200 -4.09 -2.45 15.31
CA ILE A 200 -5.13 -2.26 14.29
C ILE A 200 -6.08 -3.44 14.38
N THR A 201 -7.38 -3.19 14.44
CA THR A 201 -8.42 -4.23 14.31
C THR A 201 -9.18 -3.99 13.01
N GLY A 202 -9.18 -5.00 12.13
CA GLY A 202 -9.92 -4.98 10.86
C GLY A 202 -11.44 -5.09 11.08
N SER A 203 -12.24 -4.80 10.04
CA SER A 203 -13.70 -4.91 10.09
C SER A 203 -14.23 -6.36 10.14
N ASP A 204 -13.33 -7.33 10.04
CA ASP A 204 -13.56 -8.76 10.24
C ASP A 204 -13.31 -9.20 11.70
N GLY A 205 -12.78 -8.32 12.55
CA GLY A 205 -12.37 -8.59 13.92
C GLY A 205 -10.95 -9.14 14.07
N THR A 206 -10.18 -9.30 12.98
CA THR A 206 -8.77 -9.71 13.06
C THR A 206 -7.93 -8.58 13.64
N ILE A 207 -7.06 -8.91 14.58
CA ILE A 207 -6.23 -7.97 15.33
C ILE A 207 -4.77 -8.09 14.89
N TYR A 208 -4.12 -6.94 14.70
CA TYR A 208 -2.72 -6.79 14.29
C TYR A 208 -1.98 -5.97 15.34
N GLY A 209 -0.99 -6.56 16.02
CA GLY A 209 -0.18 -5.90 17.05
C GLY A 209 1.17 -5.42 16.52
N PHE A 210 1.56 -4.18 16.83
CA PHE A 210 2.80 -3.55 16.37
C PHE A 210 3.66 -3.12 17.56
N GLU A 211 4.54 -4.01 18.00
CA GLU A 211 5.27 -3.84 19.27
C GLU A 211 6.79 -3.70 19.10
N SER A 212 7.36 -4.20 18.01
CA SER A 212 8.80 -4.09 17.72
C SER A 212 9.12 -2.73 17.09
N LYS A 213 10.17 -2.05 17.56
CA LYS A 213 10.43 -0.65 17.22
C LYS A 213 11.77 -0.41 16.55
N GLU A 214 11.73 0.47 15.56
CA GLU A 214 12.90 1.09 14.93
C GLU A 214 13.05 2.53 15.39
N PHE A 215 14.29 2.96 15.57
CA PHE A 215 14.66 4.26 16.12
C PHE A 215 15.49 5.05 15.12
N SER A 216 15.23 6.35 15.07
CA SER A 216 16.03 7.31 14.33
C SER A 216 16.36 8.53 15.20
N SER A 217 17.31 9.33 14.78
CA SER A 217 17.71 10.60 15.42
C SER A 217 17.87 11.71 14.38
N ILE A 218 17.45 12.92 14.75
CA ILE A 218 17.62 14.12 13.92
C ILE A 218 18.96 14.77 14.27
N GLN A 219 19.73 15.18 13.26
CA GLN A 219 21.04 15.85 13.40
C GLN A 219 22.08 15.07 14.24
N ALA A 220 21.96 13.75 14.34
CA ALA A 220 22.79 12.91 15.22
C ALA A 220 22.83 13.34 16.70
N THR A 221 21.76 13.99 17.19
CA THR A 221 21.57 14.22 18.63
C THR A 221 21.35 12.90 19.38
N GLU A 222 21.59 12.86 20.69
CA GLU A 222 21.31 11.67 21.52
C GLU A 222 19.80 11.36 21.65
N ASN A 223 18.93 12.28 21.19
CA ASN A 223 17.48 12.15 21.27
C ASN A 223 16.94 11.24 20.16
N LYS A 224 16.83 9.95 20.46
CA LYS A 224 16.18 8.96 19.60
C LYS A 224 14.66 9.06 19.68
N TYR A 225 14.00 8.83 18.56
CA TYR A 225 12.54 8.69 18.49
C TYR A 225 12.18 7.41 17.74
N THR A 226 11.01 6.84 18.05
CA THR A 226 10.47 5.69 17.32
C THR A 226 10.06 6.14 15.91
N SER A 227 10.78 5.66 14.89
CA SER A 227 10.52 5.95 13.48
C SER A 227 9.55 4.95 12.86
N SER A 228 9.47 3.72 13.38
CA SER A 228 8.57 2.68 12.88
C SER A 228 8.21 1.64 13.95
N TRP A 229 6.98 1.14 13.88
CA TRP A 229 6.46 0.01 14.66
C TRP A 229 6.16 -1.15 13.72
N TYR A 230 6.85 -2.26 13.90
CA TYR A 230 6.73 -3.46 13.08
C TYR A 230 5.70 -4.42 13.67
N LEU A 231 4.93 -5.06 12.79
CA LEU A 231 3.94 -6.08 13.14
C LEU A 231 4.64 -7.23 13.88
N THR A 232 4.19 -7.56 15.08
CA THR A 232 4.75 -8.64 15.90
C THR A 232 3.84 -9.85 15.95
N TRP A 233 2.52 -9.65 15.89
CA TRP A 233 1.58 -10.75 15.88
C TRP A 233 0.26 -10.40 15.16
N ILE A 234 -0.40 -11.42 14.63
CA ILE A 234 -1.76 -11.37 14.10
C ILE A 234 -2.60 -12.36 14.88
N LYS A 235 -3.78 -11.94 15.34
CA LYS A 235 -4.75 -12.81 16.02
C LYS A 235 -6.11 -12.75 15.33
N THR A 236 -6.57 -13.87 14.82
CA THR A 236 -7.90 -14.01 14.23
C THR A 236 -8.96 -14.27 15.29
N ILE A 237 -10.24 -14.10 14.91
CA ILE A 237 -11.38 -14.31 15.82
C ILE A 237 -11.50 -15.75 16.33
N ASP A 238 -10.93 -16.72 15.63
CA ASP A 238 -10.90 -18.14 15.98
C ASP A 238 -9.61 -18.54 16.74
N ASN A 239 -8.87 -17.55 17.27
CA ASN A 239 -7.67 -17.71 18.08
C ASN A 239 -6.51 -18.44 17.37
N ARG A 240 -6.38 -18.27 16.05
CA ARG A 240 -5.11 -18.56 15.37
C ARG A 240 -4.20 -17.35 15.49
N GLU A 241 -2.92 -17.62 15.69
CA GLU A 241 -1.90 -16.61 15.88
C GLU A 241 -0.81 -16.78 14.82
N ILE A 242 -0.33 -15.67 14.29
CA ILE A 242 0.87 -15.59 13.46
C ILE A 242 1.84 -14.69 14.21
N ASP A 243 3.06 -15.16 14.44
CA ASP A 243 4.12 -14.43 15.14
C ASP A 243 5.24 -14.02 14.19
N PHE A 244 5.73 -12.80 14.38
CA PHE A 244 6.82 -12.21 13.61
C PHE A 244 8.00 -11.96 14.54
N GLU A 245 9.15 -12.57 14.21
CA GLU A 245 10.40 -12.37 14.93
C GLU A 245 11.34 -11.51 14.07
N TYR A 246 12.00 -10.54 14.70
CA TYR A 246 12.94 -9.63 14.03
C TYR A 246 14.35 -9.78 14.62
N MET A 247 15.36 -9.61 13.78
CA MET A 247 16.72 -9.34 14.21
C MET A 247 17.02 -7.84 14.11
N THR A 248 17.79 -7.31 15.06
CA THR A 248 18.19 -5.91 15.07
C THR A 248 19.55 -5.74 14.41
N ASP A 249 19.62 -4.90 13.38
CA ASP A 249 20.86 -4.37 12.83
C ASP A 249 21.17 -3.02 13.48
N ASN A 250 22.22 -2.96 14.30
CA ASN A 250 22.72 -1.71 14.89
C ASN A 250 23.76 -1.00 13.99
N THR A 251 23.81 -1.37 12.70
CA THR A 251 24.60 -0.64 11.71
C THR A 251 23.97 0.74 11.52
N LEU A 252 24.66 1.74 12.04
CA LEU A 252 24.26 3.12 11.89
C LEU A 252 24.41 3.49 10.43
N TYR A 253 23.35 4.00 9.83
CA TYR A 253 23.47 4.68 8.55
C TYR A 253 22.70 5.98 8.57
N ILE A 254 23.29 6.99 7.97
CA ILE A 254 22.68 8.30 7.86
C ILE A 254 21.87 8.31 6.58
N ASP A 255 20.58 8.65 6.62
CA ASP A 255 19.81 9.04 5.46
C ASP A 255 19.84 10.57 5.33
N ARG A 256 20.54 11.06 4.31
CA ARG A 256 20.95 12.46 4.17
C ARG A 256 20.15 13.08 3.04
N TYR A 257 19.11 13.86 3.37
CA TYR A 257 18.47 14.75 2.41
C TYR A 257 19.10 16.13 2.54
N VAL A 258 19.93 16.50 1.57
CA VAL A 258 20.64 17.78 1.59
C VAL A 258 19.65 18.91 1.30
N ASN A 259 19.09 19.47 2.36
CA ASN A 259 18.45 20.78 2.32
C ASN A 259 19.56 21.82 2.27
N TYR A 260 19.64 22.55 1.16
CA TYR A 260 20.67 23.56 0.99
C TYR A 260 20.11 24.91 1.39
N VAL A 261 20.66 25.49 2.46
CA VAL A 261 20.29 26.83 2.95
C VAL A 261 21.45 27.77 2.64
N LEU A 262 21.16 28.91 2.01
CA LEU A 262 22.11 29.99 1.79
C LEU A 262 21.69 31.17 2.66
N GLU A 263 22.54 31.55 3.61
CA GLU A 263 22.32 32.70 4.49
C GLU A 263 23.10 33.92 3.95
N VAL A 264 22.40 35.04 3.69
CA VAL A 264 22.99 36.28 3.17
C VAL A 264 22.64 37.47 4.09
N PRO A 265 23.61 38.13 4.74
CA PRO A 265 23.36 39.35 5.51
C PRO A 265 22.94 40.50 4.59
N GLN A 266 21.86 41.22 4.92
CA GLN A 266 21.37 42.33 4.09
C GLN A 266 22.26 43.58 4.15
N ASN A 267 22.92 43.82 5.29
CA ASN A 267 23.69 45.05 5.53
C ASN A 267 25.16 44.96 5.05
N THR A 268 25.70 43.75 4.85
CA THR A 268 27.07 43.50 4.35
C THR A 268 27.12 42.23 3.46
N PRO A 269 26.56 42.31 2.24
CA PRO A 269 26.38 41.18 1.33
C PRO A 269 27.72 40.81 0.66
N ASN A 270 28.65 40.23 1.42
CA ASN A 270 29.90 39.71 0.90
C ASN A 270 29.73 38.21 0.59
N LEU A 271 29.98 37.81 -0.66
CA LEU A 271 29.93 36.42 -1.14
C LEU A 271 30.84 35.46 -0.35
N SER A 272 31.86 35.97 0.35
CA SER A 272 32.74 35.19 1.22
C SER A 272 32.10 34.76 2.56
N ASN A 273 30.97 35.36 2.96
CA ASN A 273 30.26 35.05 4.21
C ASN A 273 29.10 34.06 4.05
N LEU A 274 28.94 33.45 2.87
CA LEU A 274 27.87 32.50 2.59
C LEU A 274 28.02 31.25 3.46
N LYS A 275 27.01 30.98 4.30
CA LYS A 275 26.94 29.76 5.09
C LYS A 275 25.99 28.76 4.43
N CYS A 276 26.34 27.49 4.54
CA CYS A 276 25.49 26.38 4.14
C CYS A 276 25.21 25.45 5.32
N ALA A 277 23.93 25.23 5.61
CA ALA A 277 23.48 24.27 6.59
C ALA A 277 22.84 23.08 5.88
N THR A 278 23.02 21.87 6.44
CA THR A 278 22.37 20.65 5.95
C THR A 278 21.68 19.91 7.09
N GLN A 279 20.48 19.43 6.82
CA GLN A 279 19.74 18.55 7.72
C GLN A 279 19.95 17.08 7.31
N TYR A 280 19.89 16.18 8.28
CA TYR A 280 19.93 14.74 8.02
C TYR A 280 19.24 13.96 9.13
N SER A 281 18.73 12.78 8.76
CA SER A 281 18.24 11.78 9.71
C SER A 281 19.26 10.66 9.80
N ARG A 282 19.50 10.18 11.03
CA ARG A 282 20.31 9.00 11.27
C ARG A 282 19.38 7.88 11.69
N VAL A 283 19.50 6.74 11.03
CA VAL A 283 18.83 5.51 11.44
C VAL A 283 19.74 4.80 12.43
N ASP A 284 19.25 4.62 13.67
CA ASP A 284 20.03 4.13 14.80
C ASP A 284 20.01 2.61 14.91
N ASN A 285 18.91 1.99 14.50
CA ASN A 285 18.80 0.56 14.30
C ASN A 285 17.87 0.28 13.11
N THR A 286 17.94 -0.91 12.56
CA THR A 286 16.99 -1.40 11.56
C THR A 286 16.50 -2.77 11.98
N LEU A 287 15.20 -3.02 11.86
CA LEU A 287 14.64 -4.34 12.12
C LEU A 287 14.51 -5.14 10.83
N LEU A 288 15.09 -6.34 10.82
CA LEU A 288 15.00 -7.27 9.70
C LEU A 288 14.14 -8.45 10.14
N VAL A 289 13.08 -8.77 9.39
CA VAL A 289 12.26 -9.95 9.68
C VAL A 289 13.14 -11.19 9.62
N LYS A 290 13.16 -11.97 10.69
CA LYS A 290 13.99 -13.17 10.87
C LYS A 290 13.15 -14.43 10.61
N SER A 291 11.95 -14.48 11.20
CA SER A 291 11.02 -15.57 10.93
C SER A 291 9.57 -15.18 11.13
N ILE A 292 8.68 -15.85 10.40
CA ILE A 292 7.23 -15.78 10.59
C ILE A 292 6.75 -17.18 10.96
N LYS A 293 6.15 -17.33 12.13
CA LYS A 293 5.54 -18.58 12.60
C LYS A 293 4.03 -18.46 12.45
N PHE A 294 3.40 -19.46 11.86
CA PHE A 294 1.96 -19.55 11.69
C PHE A 294 1.56 -21.00 11.93
N PRO A 295 0.26 -21.31 12.09
CA PRO A 295 -0.16 -22.66 12.44
C PRO A 295 0.46 -23.73 11.54
N ASP A 296 0.50 -23.49 10.22
CA ASP A 296 0.88 -24.49 9.23
C ASP A 296 2.40 -24.60 8.99
N GLY A 297 3.21 -23.72 9.59
CA GLY A 297 4.64 -23.74 9.36
C GLY A 297 5.43 -22.53 9.83
N THR A 298 6.65 -22.42 9.32
CA THR A 298 7.57 -21.32 9.62
C THR A 298 8.27 -20.88 8.36
N ILE A 299 8.36 -19.57 8.16
CA ILE A 299 9.16 -18.95 7.11
C ILE A 299 10.38 -18.33 7.75
N ILE A 300 11.56 -18.60 7.21
CA ILE A 300 12.85 -18.13 7.73
C ILE A 300 13.52 -17.26 6.68
N PHE A 301 14.01 -16.09 7.09
CA PHE A 301 14.70 -15.14 6.23
C PHE A 301 16.20 -15.14 6.55
N ASN A 302 17.02 -15.44 5.54
CA ASN A 302 18.46 -15.62 5.69
C ASN A 302 19.20 -14.39 5.18
N TYR A 303 20.10 -13.80 5.98
CA TYR A 303 20.86 -12.59 5.64
C TYR A 303 22.36 -12.82 5.65
N SER A 304 23.08 -12.08 4.80
CA SER A 304 24.56 -11.97 4.82
C SER A 304 24.97 -10.53 5.06
N GLY A 305 25.98 -10.34 5.92
CA GLY A 305 26.52 -9.04 6.34
C GLY A 305 27.69 -8.55 5.51
N ASP A 306 27.64 -8.76 4.19
CA ASP A 306 28.75 -8.63 3.23
C ASP A 306 28.55 -7.52 2.19
N ARG A 307 27.64 -6.57 2.46
CA ARG A 307 27.28 -5.53 1.48
C ARG A 307 28.41 -4.53 1.25
N ALA A 308 28.67 -4.16 0.01
CA ALA A 308 29.66 -3.13 -0.34
C ALA A 308 29.15 -1.67 -0.17
N ASP A 309 27.84 -1.47 -0.01
CA ASP A 309 27.18 -0.16 0.08
C ASP A 309 26.81 0.23 1.53
N ARG A 310 25.90 1.21 1.71
CA ARG A 310 25.64 1.93 2.97
C ARG A 310 24.93 1.14 4.08
N ARG A 311 24.61 -0.13 3.87
CA ARG A 311 23.96 -1.01 4.86
C ARG A 311 24.71 -2.32 4.94
N LYS A 312 24.64 -3.02 6.06
CA LYS A 312 25.40 -4.25 6.31
C LYS A 312 24.76 -5.49 5.67
N TYR A 313 23.45 -5.68 5.85
CA TYR A 313 22.78 -6.93 5.49
C TYR A 313 22.04 -6.91 4.15
N ARG A 314 22.16 -7.99 3.38
CA ARG A 314 21.30 -8.33 2.23
C ARG A 314 20.57 -9.65 2.48
N LEU A 315 19.34 -9.77 1.99
CA LEU A 315 18.53 -10.98 2.06
C LEU A 315 19.07 -11.98 1.04
N THR A 316 19.57 -13.12 1.49
CA THR A 316 20.17 -14.15 0.62
C THR A 316 19.23 -15.30 0.30
N GLY A 317 18.21 -15.52 1.12
CA GLY A 317 17.22 -16.55 0.85
C GLY A 317 16.05 -16.55 1.82
N ILE A 318 15.00 -17.28 1.43
CA ILE A 318 13.76 -17.45 2.20
C ILE A 318 13.43 -18.94 2.20
N ASP A 319 13.38 -19.55 3.38
CA ASP A 319 13.06 -20.97 3.55
C ASP A 319 11.63 -21.10 4.09
N ILE A 320 10.80 -21.90 3.43
CA ILE A 320 9.45 -22.23 3.88
C ILE A 320 9.45 -23.66 4.41
N LYS A 321 9.15 -23.79 5.70
CA LYS A 321 9.19 -25.06 6.43
C LYS A 321 7.82 -25.43 6.96
N ASN A 322 7.48 -26.71 6.85
CA ASN A 322 6.44 -27.29 7.68
C ASN A 322 7.14 -27.92 8.89
N ASN A 323 6.90 -27.37 10.09
CA ASN A 323 7.65 -27.71 11.29
C ASN A 323 9.16 -27.57 11.05
N SER A 324 9.91 -28.68 11.08
CA SER A 324 11.36 -28.70 10.80
C SER A 324 11.72 -29.04 9.35
N GLN A 325 10.77 -29.51 8.55
CA GLN A 325 11.01 -29.99 7.20
C GLN A 325 10.93 -28.86 6.18
N LEU A 326 11.95 -28.75 5.32
CA LEU A 326 11.94 -27.81 4.20
C LEU A 326 10.91 -28.25 3.16
N VAL A 327 10.03 -27.33 2.77
CA VAL A 327 9.04 -27.56 1.71
C VAL A 327 9.53 -26.95 0.40
N LYS A 328 9.97 -25.69 0.45
CA LYS A 328 10.56 -24.96 -0.68
C LYS A 328 11.41 -23.81 -0.15
N ALA A 329 12.32 -23.32 -0.98
CA ALA A 329 13.17 -22.18 -0.64
C ALA A 329 13.34 -21.24 -1.83
N TYR A 330 13.82 -20.05 -1.54
CA TYR A 330 14.21 -19.05 -2.51
C TYR A 330 15.65 -18.62 -2.22
N SER A 331 16.45 -18.41 -3.25
CA SER A 331 17.78 -17.81 -3.14
C SER A 331 17.87 -16.56 -3.99
N LEU A 332 18.43 -15.48 -3.42
CA LEU A 332 18.53 -14.18 -4.05
C LEU A 332 19.99 -13.88 -4.41
N GLU A 333 20.28 -13.72 -5.69
CA GLU A 333 21.60 -13.37 -6.20
C GLU A 333 21.69 -11.88 -6.47
N HIS A 334 22.79 -11.27 -6.03
CA HIS A 334 22.96 -9.83 -6.05
C HIS A 334 24.20 -9.43 -6.84
N GLY A 335 24.19 -8.19 -7.31
CA GLY A 335 25.37 -7.46 -7.78
C GLY A 335 25.29 -6.02 -7.28
N TYR A 336 25.99 -5.11 -7.97
CA TYR A 336 25.96 -3.69 -7.64
C TYR A 336 25.76 -2.84 -8.90
N PHE A 337 25.03 -1.74 -8.74
CA PHE A 337 25.17 -0.59 -9.62
C PHE A 337 26.34 0.26 -9.11
N SER A 338 27.17 0.73 -10.04
CA SER A 338 28.26 1.68 -9.79
C SER A 338 28.13 2.87 -10.73
N PRO A 339 28.60 4.06 -10.35
CA PRO A 339 28.72 5.20 -11.24
C PRO A 339 29.73 4.93 -12.36
N SER A 340 29.73 5.79 -13.38
CA SER A 340 30.77 5.78 -14.42
C SER A 340 32.15 6.23 -13.91
N THR A 341 32.18 7.05 -12.86
CA THR A 341 33.42 7.47 -12.17
C THR A 341 33.33 7.09 -10.70
N VAL A 342 34.23 6.20 -10.25
CA VAL A 342 34.33 5.79 -8.84
C VAL A 342 35.20 6.81 -8.10
N LEU A 343 34.66 7.40 -7.04
CA LEU A 343 35.40 8.37 -6.24
C LEU A 343 36.21 7.68 -5.14
N SER A 344 37.49 8.07 -5.01
CA SER A 344 38.35 7.69 -3.89
C SER A 344 38.26 8.76 -2.81
N PHE A 345 37.88 8.38 -1.59
CA PHE A 345 37.76 9.31 -0.46
C PHE A 345 38.98 9.15 0.44
N SER A 346 39.78 10.22 0.62
CA SER A 346 41.07 10.19 1.32
C SER A 346 40.97 10.31 2.85
N GLN A 347 39.81 10.66 3.40
CA GLN A 347 39.56 10.79 4.85
C GLN A 347 38.10 10.44 5.16
N VAL A 348 37.74 9.16 5.10
CA VAL A 348 36.40 8.73 5.52
C VAL A 348 36.44 8.42 7.01
N GLN A 349 36.04 9.36 7.87
CA GLN A 349 35.38 8.96 9.11
C GLN A 349 34.06 8.35 8.66
N PRO A 350 33.85 7.03 8.78
CA PRO A 350 32.66 6.44 8.20
C PRO A 350 31.47 7.04 8.95
N ALA A 351 30.56 7.67 8.19
CA ALA A 351 29.29 8.20 8.72
C ALA A 351 28.36 7.07 9.20
N THR A 352 28.88 5.84 9.18
CA THR A 352 28.34 4.55 9.57
C THR A 352 29.40 3.85 10.44
N ASN A 353 29.02 3.01 11.39
CA ASN A 353 29.97 2.11 12.09
C ASN A 353 30.39 0.90 11.22
N TYR A 354 30.25 1.02 9.91
CA TYR A 354 30.47 0.00 8.89
C TYR A 354 31.29 0.59 7.74
N ASN A 355 32.16 -0.21 7.11
CA ASN A 355 33.01 0.24 6.00
C ASN A 355 32.19 0.37 4.70
N ALA A 356 31.36 1.40 4.63
CA ALA A 356 30.44 1.65 3.53
C ALA A 356 31.12 2.41 2.38
N SER A 357 30.87 1.97 1.14
CA SER A 357 31.18 2.77 -0.04
C SER A 357 29.98 3.58 -0.51
N TYR A 358 30.20 4.86 -0.81
CA TYR A 358 29.21 5.76 -1.40
C TYR A 358 29.07 5.56 -2.93
N ASN A 359 29.88 4.68 -3.52
CA ASN A 359 29.89 4.40 -4.95
C ASN A 359 28.89 3.30 -5.36
N TYR A 360 28.43 2.46 -4.45
CA TYR A 360 27.66 1.27 -4.81
C TYR A 360 26.21 1.34 -4.35
N ARG A 361 25.33 0.66 -5.09
CA ARG A 361 23.93 0.40 -4.73
C ARG A 361 23.62 -1.07 -5.00
N LEU A 362 23.13 -1.80 -4.00
CA LEU A 362 22.82 -3.22 -4.13
C LEU A 362 21.78 -3.46 -5.25
N LYS A 363 22.05 -4.42 -6.14
CA LYS A 363 21.21 -4.80 -7.26
C LYS A 363 20.76 -6.26 -7.11
N LEU A 364 19.45 -6.53 -7.22
CA LEU A 364 18.95 -7.90 -7.29
C LEU A 364 19.09 -8.41 -8.73
N ASN A 365 19.90 -9.44 -8.97
CA ASN A 365 20.07 -10.01 -10.30
C ASN A 365 19.06 -11.14 -10.55
N LYS A 366 18.92 -12.06 -9.60
CA LYS A 366 18.10 -13.27 -9.78
C LYS A 366 17.38 -13.68 -8.51
N VAL A 367 16.21 -14.29 -8.68
CA VAL A 367 15.52 -15.04 -7.63
C VAL A 367 15.37 -16.49 -8.10
N LYS A 368 16.11 -17.40 -7.46
CA LYS A 368 16.09 -18.83 -7.74
C LYS A 368 15.06 -19.52 -6.85
N LEU A 369 14.18 -20.30 -7.47
CA LEU A 369 13.20 -21.16 -6.81
C LEU A 369 13.86 -22.50 -6.56
N LEU A 370 13.88 -22.92 -5.30
CA LEU A 370 14.53 -24.13 -4.84
C LEU A 370 13.50 -25.11 -4.27
N ASN A 371 13.64 -26.38 -4.62
CA ASN A 371 12.84 -27.45 -4.05
C ASN A 371 13.27 -27.82 -2.62
N ASN A 372 12.62 -28.81 -2.02
CA ASN A 372 12.95 -29.31 -0.68
C ASN A 372 14.36 -29.93 -0.56
N GLN A 373 15.03 -30.29 -1.65
CA GLN A 373 16.45 -30.70 -1.66
C GLN A 373 17.41 -29.56 -2.07
N ARG A 374 16.94 -28.30 -2.08
CA ARG A 374 17.70 -27.11 -2.51
C ARG A 374 18.18 -27.16 -3.97
N SER A 375 17.59 -27.99 -4.82
CA SER A 375 17.86 -27.96 -6.27
C SER A 375 17.05 -26.84 -6.92
N VAL A 376 17.66 -26.14 -7.88
CA VAL A 376 17.02 -25.08 -8.65
C VAL A 376 15.95 -25.68 -9.55
N VAL A 377 14.72 -25.19 -9.45
CA VAL A 377 13.61 -25.59 -10.32
C VAL A 377 13.12 -24.46 -11.21
N GLY A 378 13.50 -23.21 -10.92
CA GLY A 378 13.03 -22.05 -11.65
C GLY A 378 13.85 -20.81 -11.31
N ILE A 379 13.93 -19.87 -12.23
CA ILE A 379 14.71 -18.65 -12.05
C ILE A 379 13.90 -17.46 -12.57
N TYR A 380 13.76 -16.43 -11.73
CA TYR A 380 13.47 -15.08 -12.22
C TYR A 380 14.81 -14.40 -12.52
N ASP A 381 15.00 -13.97 -13.77
CA ASP A 381 16.19 -13.21 -14.21
C ASP A 381 15.79 -11.74 -14.46
N LEU A 382 16.52 -10.81 -13.86
CA LEU A 382 16.14 -9.40 -13.77
C LEU A 382 17.15 -8.53 -14.53
N ASP A 383 16.69 -7.93 -15.62
CA ASP A 383 17.49 -7.06 -16.47
C ASP A 383 17.14 -5.59 -16.25
N TYR A 384 18.15 -4.73 -16.13
CA TYR A 384 17.99 -3.31 -15.80
C TYR A 384 18.55 -2.39 -16.87
N ASN A 385 18.16 -1.13 -16.82
CA ASN A 385 18.76 -0.09 -17.63
C ASN A 385 20.19 0.23 -17.17
N SER A 386 21.16 -0.22 -17.95
CA SER A 386 22.58 0.09 -17.75
C SER A 386 23.11 1.21 -18.66
N SER A 387 22.28 1.77 -19.56
CA SER A 387 22.72 2.85 -20.46
C SER A 387 22.85 4.20 -19.74
N VAL A 388 22.18 4.34 -18.60
CA VAL A 388 22.32 5.49 -17.70
C VAL A 388 22.56 4.97 -16.29
N LEU A 389 23.59 5.50 -15.65
CA LEU A 389 23.98 5.14 -14.29
C LEU A 389 23.77 6.32 -13.35
N LEU A 390 23.39 6.03 -12.11
CA LEU A 390 23.27 7.05 -11.07
C LEU A 390 24.66 7.55 -10.64
N PRO A 391 24.78 8.83 -10.25
CA PRO A 391 26.01 9.34 -9.66
C PRO A 391 26.26 8.70 -8.27
N THR A 392 27.48 8.87 -7.77
CA THR A 392 27.85 8.51 -6.39
C THR A 392 26.94 9.20 -5.38
N TYR A 393 26.66 8.55 -4.24
CA TYR A 393 26.06 9.26 -3.11
C TYR A 393 26.99 10.39 -2.65
N PHE A 394 26.40 11.47 -2.13
CA PHE A 394 27.17 12.60 -1.62
C PHE A 394 27.69 12.32 -0.22
N ASP A 395 28.98 12.62 0.00
CA ASP A 395 29.58 12.67 1.33
C ASP A 395 29.54 14.10 1.87
N ALA A 396 28.89 14.25 3.01
CA ALA A 396 28.58 15.53 3.62
C ALA A 396 29.72 16.15 4.42
N LEU A 397 30.80 15.40 4.72
CA LEU A 397 32.01 16.02 5.29
C LEU A 397 32.72 16.95 4.29
N SER A 398 32.27 16.97 3.03
CA SER A 398 32.76 17.84 1.96
C SER A 398 31.80 18.98 1.57
N ILE A 399 30.80 19.33 2.39
CA ILE A 399 29.85 20.40 2.03
C ILE A 399 30.51 21.76 2.22
N THR A 400 30.87 22.38 1.11
CA THR A 400 31.14 23.81 1.01
C THR A 400 30.01 24.48 0.22
N PRO A 401 29.87 25.82 0.27
CA PRO A 401 28.94 26.55 -0.58
C PRO A 401 29.12 26.32 -2.10
N TYR A 402 30.25 25.73 -2.51
CA TYR A 402 30.61 25.50 -3.90
C TYR A 402 31.41 24.21 -4.04
N VAL A 403 30.75 23.17 -4.53
CA VAL A 403 31.39 21.87 -4.79
C VAL A 403 31.95 21.84 -6.21
N THR A 404 33.17 21.32 -6.38
CA THR A 404 33.90 21.27 -7.66
C THR A 404 34.29 19.84 -8.06
N GLY A 405 34.62 19.64 -9.35
CA GLY A 405 35.04 18.37 -9.91
C GLY A 405 33.91 17.34 -10.03
N ASP A 406 34.24 16.05 -9.99
CA ASP A 406 33.27 14.96 -10.18
C ASP A 406 32.14 14.91 -9.13
N LYS A 407 32.32 15.59 -7.99
CA LYS A 407 31.29 15.74 -6.95
C LYS A 407 30.06 16.55 -7.43
N GLN A 408 30.19 17.34 -8.51
CA GLN A 408 29.09 18.13 -9.11
C GLN A 408 27.96 17.25 -9.66
N ARG A 409 28.27 16.02 -10.11
CA ARG A 409 27.27 15.10 -10.71
C ARG A 409 26.15 14.71 -9.75
N TYR A 410 26.41 14.74 -8.45
CA TYR A 410 25.37 14.51 -7.44
C TYR A 410 24.28 15.59 -7.48
N PHE A 411 24.62 16.85 -7.80
CA PHE A 411 23.66 17.95 -7.90
C PHE A 411 22.91 17.97 -9.23
N GLY A 412 23.20 17.04 -10.14
CA GLY A 412 22.45 16.80 -11.38
C GLY A 412 21.11 16.13 -11.13
N GLN A 413 20.27 16.71 -10.28
CA GLN A 413 18.94 16.20 -9.94
C GLN A 413 17.87 17.20 -10.36
N ASP A 414 16.77 16.68 -10.91
CA ASP A 414 15.59 17.48 -11.20
C ASP A 414 14.87 17.94 -9.93
N TYR A 415 13.76 18.69 -10.08
CA TYR A 415 12.96 19.18 -8.94
C TYR A 415 12.36 18.07 -8.05
N TRP A 416 12.35 16.81 -8.48
CA TRP A 416 11.78 15.66 -7.76
C TRP A 416 12.85 14.68 -7.24
N GLY A 417 14.13 14.95 -7.50
CA GLY A 417 15.26 14.15 -7.03
C GLY A 417 15.70 13.06 -8.01
N TYR A 418 15.13 13.01 -9.21
CA TYR A 418 15.58 12.09 -10.26
C TYR A 418 16.81 12.65 -10.95
N TYR A 419 17.69 11.76 -11.40
CA TYR A 419 18.89 12.17 -12.14
C TYR A 419 18.50 12.83 -13.46
N ASN A 420 19.04 14.02 -13.74
CA ASN A 420 18.76 14.77 -14.97
C ASN A 420 19.94 14.86 -15.94
N GLY A 421 21.10 14.29 -15.57
CA GLY A 421 22.30 14.26 -16.42
C GLY A 421 23.17 15.51 -16.35
N VAL A 422 22.76 16.56 -15.61
CA VAL A 422 23.54 17.79 -15.51
C VAL A 422 24.78 17.56 -14.63
N THR A 423 25.97 17.79 -15.19
CA THR A 423 27.24 17.55 -14.49
C THR A 423 27.90 18.83 -13.97
N THR A 424 27.36 19.99 -14.32
CA THR A 424 27.93 21.31 -13.98
C THR A 424 27.33 21.94 -12.72
N ASN A 425 26.27 21.36 -12.16
CA ASN A 425 25.59 21.90 -10.98
C ASN A 425 26.53 21.88 -9.76
N LYS A 426 26.69 23.04 -9.11
CA LYS A 426 27.49 23.19 -7.88
C LYS A 426 26.65 23.11 -6.60
N ASN A 427 25.33 23.27 -6.74
CA ASN A 427 24.32 23.33 -5.68
C ASN A 427 22.92 23.06 -6.29
N TYR A 428 21.82 23.33 -5.56
CA TYR A 428 20.44 23.13 -6.03
C TYR A 428 19.64 24.41 -6.31
N PHE A 429 20.23 25.60 -6.25
CA PHE A 429 19.53 26.88 -6.39
C PHE A 429 19.32 27.27 -7.84
N THR A 430 18.09 27.61 -8.24
CA THR A 430 17.76 27.87 -9.66
C THR A 430 17.64 29.36 -10.02
N TYR A 431 17.87 30.28 -9.08
CA TYR A 431 17.58 31.72 -9.26
C TYR A 431 18.82 32.62 -9.19
N ALA A 432 18.82 33.68 -10.01
CA ALA A 432 19.99 34.55 -10.21
C ALA A 432 19.95 35.93 -9.49
N ARG A 433 18.79 36.44 -9.05
CA ARG A 433 18.67 37.81 -8.47
C ARG A 433 17.60 37.92 -7.37
N LYS A 434 17.92 38.56 -6.23
CA LYS A 434 16.96 39.16 -5.28
C LYS A 434 17.56 40.39 -4.55
N GLN A 435 16.69 41.35 -4.21
CA GLN A 435 16.95 42.57 -3.41
C GLN A 435 18.16 43.47 -3.82
N SER A 436 18.63 43.40 -5.07
CA SER A 436 19.77 44.13 -5.68
C SER A 436 21.11 43.37 -5.75
N TYR A 437 21.16 42.12 -5.30
CA TYR A 437 22.38 41.28 -5.35
C TYR A 437 22.36 40.28 -6.52
N ASN A 438 23.52 40.09 -7.15
CA ASN A 438 23.69 39.21 -8.31
C ASN A 438 24.30 37.87 -7.89
N LEU A 439 23.48 36.81 -7.80
CA LEU A 439 23.90 35.46 -7.38
C LEU A 439 24.14 34.52 -8.59
N LYS A 440 24.52 35.06 -9.75
CA LYS A 440 24.64 34.32 -11.02
C LYS A 440 25.54 33.07 -10.95
N GLU A 441 26.56 33.05 -10.10
CA GLU A 441 27.48 31.90 -9.97
C GLU A 441 26.86 30.69 -9.25
N VAL A 442 25.63 30.82 -8.75
CA VAL A 442 24.95 29.86 -7.90
C VAL A 442 23.83 29.10 -8.64
N GLN A 443 23.60 29.34 -9.94
CA GLN A 443 22.45 28.75 -10.65
C GLN A 443 22.67 27.28 -11.07
N ALA A 444 21.73 26.43 -10.67
CA ALA A 444 21.63 25.03 -11.02
C ALA A 444 20.52 24.80 -12.07
N ASP A 445 20.78 23.92 -13.03
CA ASP A 445 19.76 23.41 -13.94
C ASP A 445 19.12 22.17 -13.32
N ARG A 446 17.85 22.31 -12.93
CA ARG A 446 17.03 21.26 -12.33
C ARG A 446 15.88 20.81 -13.26
N SER A 447 15.99 21.09 -14.56
CA SER A 447 15.02 20.64 -15.55
C SER A 447 14.88 19.11 -15.53
N VAL A 448 13.65 18.64 -15.77
CA VAL A 448 13.34 17.21 -15.85
C VAL A 448 13.92 16.63 -17.13
N ASN A 449 14.61 15.50 -17.02
CA ASN A 449 15.06 14.74 -18.18
C ASN A 449 14.66 13.26 -18.06
N PRO A 450 13.59 12.83 -18.76
CA PRO A 450 13.10 11.45 -18.69
C PRO A 450 14.09 10.38 -19.15
N THR A 451 15.09 10.74 -19.97
CA THR A 451 16.13 9.80 -20.40
C THR A 451 17.03 9.44 -19.23
N TYR A 452 17.43 10.43 -18.42
CA TYR A 452 18.28 10.20 -17.25
C TYR A 452 17.50 9.67 -16.04
N ALA A 453 16.22 9.99 -15.92
CA ALA A 453 15.34 9.43 -14.87
C ALA A 453 15.17 7.90 -14.99
N GLN A 454 15.47 7.31 -16.15
CA GLN A 454 15.48 5.86 -16.37
C GLN A 454 16.77 5.17 -15.86
N ALA A 455 17.65 5.86 -15.16
CA ALA A 455 18.87 5.26 -14.61
C ALA A 455 18.55 4.07 -13.70
N CYS A 456 19.24 2.95 -13.91
CA CYS A 456 19.15 1.73 -13.10
C CYS A 456 17.74 1.11 -12.94
N ILE A 457 16.74 1.54 -13.72
CA ILE A 457 15.37 1.00 -13.63
C ILE A 457 15.28 -0.41 -14.25
N LEU A 458 14.44 -1.29 -13.71
CA LEU A 458 14.15 -2.60 -14.29
C LEU A 458 13.60 -2.45 -15.71
N LYS A 459 14.05 -3.28 -16.67
CA LYS A 459 13.62 -3.27 -18.07
C LYS A 459 12.96 -4.57 -18.50
N LYS A 460 13.33 -5.70 -17.90
CA LYS A 460 12.82 -7.01 -18.28
C LYS A 460 12.87 -7.98 -17.11
N ILE A 461 11.84 -8.84 -17.03
CA ILE A 461 11.82 -10.01 -16.15
C ILE A 461 11.69 -11.24 -17.04
N THR A 462 12.65 -12.15 -16.95
CA THR A 462 12.52 -13.50 -17.49
C THR A 462 11.98 -14.41 -16.41
N TYR A 463 10.93 -15.16 -16.71
CA TYR A 463 10.24 -16.05 -15.79
C TYR A 463 10.88 -17.43 -15.73
N PRO A 464 10.58 -18.22 -14.68
CA PRO A 464 10.94 -19.64 -14.63
C PRO A 464 10.51 -20.45 -15.87
N THR A 465 9.40 -20.06 -16.52
CA THR A 465 8.90 -20.67 -17.77
C THR A 465 9.76 -20.40 -19.00
N GLY A 466 10.73 -19.49 -18.91
CA GLY A 466 11.53 -19.04 -20.05
C GLY A 466 10.89 -17.90 -20.85
N GLY A 467 9.58 -17.70 -20.73
CA GLY A 467 8.91 -16.49 -21.19
C GLY A 467 9.41 -15.26 -20.44
N TYR A 468 9.16 -14.07 -20.97
CA TYR A 468 9.60 -12.82 -20.36
C TYR A 468 8.66 -11.66 -20.65
N THR A 469 8.69 -10.65 -19.79
CA THR A 469 8.00 -9.39 -20.01
C THR A 469 8.99 -8.24 -20.01
N GLU A 470 8.88 -7.39 -21.02
CA GLU A 470 9.64 -6.15 -21.17
C GLU A 470 8.79 -4.95 -20.74
N PHE A 471 9.42 -4.04 -20.01
CA PHE A 471 8.83 -2.82 -19.51
C PHE A 471 9.46 -1.63 -20.22
N LYS A 472 8.64 -0.91 -20.99
CA LYS A 472 9.07 0.34 -21.62
C LYS A 472 8.46 1.51 -20.87
N TYR A 473 9.31 2.40 -20.36
CA TYR A 473 8.89 3.57 -19.60
C TYR A 473 8.98 4.85 -20.42
N GLU A 474 8.21 5.86 -20.02
CA GLU A 474 8.32 7.24 -20.49
C GLU A 474 8.18 8.23 -19.33
N GLY A 475 8.57 9.49 -19.56
CA GLY A 475 8.44 10.55 -18.56
C GLY A 475 7.00 10.96 -18.29
N ASN A 476 6.70 11.30 -17.03
CA ASN A 476 5.43 11.93 -16.69
C ASN A 476 5.29 13.30 -17.38
N LYS A 477 4.05 13.69 -17.66
CA LYS A 477 3.75 14.97 -18.33
C LYS A 477 2.54 15.65 -17.73
N TYR A 478 2.66 16.95 -17.55
CA TYR A 478 1.57 17.86 -17.20
C TYR A 478 0.60 18.06 -18.37
N SER A 479 -0.57 18.65 -18.11
CA SER A 479 -1.54 18.94 -19.18
C SER A 479 -1.02 19.98 -20.17
N SER A 480 -0.06 20.80 -19.75
CA SER A 480 0.69 21.69 -20.65
C SER A 480 1.62 20.96 -21.62
N GLY A 481 1.86 19.66 -21.42
CA GLY A 481 2.83 18.87 -22.15
C GLY A 481 4.25 18.91 -21.57
N ASN A 482 4.51 19.80 -20.60
CA ASN A 482 5.80 19.88 -19.91
C ASN A 482 6.10 18.58 -19.16
N ALA A 483 7.38 18.20 -19.13
CA ALA A 483 7.84 17.05 -18.36
C ALA A 483 7.63 17.28 -16.85
N ALA A 484 7.20 16.22 -16.17
CA ALA A 484 7.08 16.13 -14.73
C ALA A 484 8.01 15.03 -14.21
N GLY A 485 8.43 15.12 -12.95
CA GLY A 485 9.40 14.17 -12.39
C GLY A 485 8.93 12.71 -12.43
N GLY A 486 9.87 11.78 -12.49
CA GLY A 486 9.60 10.35 -12.47
C GLY A 486 9.01 9.80 -13.77
N LEU A 487 8.69 8.51 -13.74
CA LEU A 487 8.34 7.72 -14.91
C LEU A 487 6.95 7.09 -14.80
N ARG A 488 6.41 6.69 -15.95
CA ARG A 488 5.18 5.89 -16.12
C ARG A 488 5.42 4.82 -17.17
N ILE A 489 4.63 3.75 -17.13
CA ILE A 489 4.72 2.67 -18.13
C ILE A 489 4.15 3.15 -19.47
N GLN A 490 4.92 3.01 -20.55
CA GLN A 490 4.48 3.28 -21.92
C GLN A 490 3.88 2.02 -22.55
N SER A 491 4.56 0.88 -22.40
CA SER A 491 4.09 -0.40 -22.90
C SER A 491 4.68 -1.58 -22.13
N LEU A 492 3.91 -2.66 -22.11
CA LEU A 492 4.29 -3.98 -21.64
C LEU A 492 4.31 -4.92 -22.84
N THR A 493 5.36 -5.72 -22.98
CA THR A 493 5.48 -6.71 -24.06
C THR A 493 5.85 -8.05 -23.45
N SER A 494 4.90 -8.98 -23.48
CA SER A 494 5.02 -10.31 -22.86
C SER A 494 5.17 -11.39 -23.92
N TYR A 495 6.23 -12.18 -23.80
CA TYR A 495 6.53 -13.33 -24.64
C TYR A 495 6.34 -14.60 -23.82
N SER A 496 5.53 -15.54 -24.31
CA SER A 496 5.38 -16.84 -23.65
C SER A 496 6.66 -17.69 -23.77
N LEU A 497 7.36 -17.56 -24.91
CA LEU A 497 8.69 -18.13 -25.24
C LEU A 497 9.38 -17.18 -26.24
N SER A 498 10.69 -17.32 -26.46
CA SER A 498 11.48 -16.43 -27.33
C SER A 498 10.95 -16.28 -28.75
N ASP A 499 10.30 -17.32 -29.28
CA ASP A 499 9.86 -17.39 -30.68
C ASP A 499 8.35 -17.17 -30.85
N ALA A 500 7.63 -16.91 -29.75
CA ALA A 500 6.18 -16.72 -29.75
C ALA A 500 5.80 -15.27 -30.09
N SER A 501 4.66 -15.08 -30.74
CA SER A 501 4.07 -13.76 -30.94
C SER A 501 3.79 -13.09 -29.58
N PRO A 502 4.28 -11.86 -29.35
CA PRO A 502 4.11 -11.22 -28.06
C PRO A 502 2.68 -10.71 -27.84
N GLU A 503 2.25 -10.74 -26.58
CA GLU A 503 1.14 -9.95 -26.10
C GLU A 503 1.65 -8.54 -25.77
N VAL A 504 1.14 -7.53 -26.47
CA VAL A 504 1.54 -6.13 -26.28
C VAL A 504 0.38 -5.34 -25.70
N HIS A 505 0.63 -4.62 -24.62
CA HIS A 505 -0.28 -3.61 -24.09
C HIS A 505 0.43 -2.27 -24.09
N SER A 506 -0.19 -1.24 -24.66
CA SER A 506 0.38 0.13 -24.66
C SER A 506 -0.60 1.16 -24.13
N TYR A 507 -0.06 2.23 -23.56
CA TYR A 507 -0.82 3.21 -22.81
C TYR A 507 -0.58 4.62 -23.34
N GLN A 508 -1.67 5.35 -23.55
CA GLN A 508 -1.64 6.79 -23.87
C GLN A 508 -2.28 7.57 -22.74
N TYR A 509 -1.54 8.53 -22.20
CA TYR A 509 -1.94 9.34 -21.05
C TYR A 509 -2.32 10.75 -21.47
N GLU A 510 -3.50 11.20 -21.07
CA GLU A 510 -4.05 12.52 -21.38
C GLU A 510 -4.47 13.25 -20.10
N GLN A 511 -4.55 14.58 -20.17
CA GLN A 511 -5.03 15.42 -19.06
C GLN A 511 -4.21 15.23 -17.77
N GLY A 512 -2.88 15.25 -17.88
CA GLY A 512 -1.97 15.19 -16.74
C GLY A 512 -2.17 16.38 -15.79
N MET A 513 -2.29 16.12 -14.49
CA MET A 513 -2.61 17.15 -13.51
C MET A 513 -1.43 18.12 -13.27
N ASN A 514 -1.68 19.42 -13.43
CA ASN A 514 -0.66 20.45 -13.22
C ASN A 514 -0.32 20.70 -11.75
N ASN A 515 -1.23 20.49 -10.78
CA ASN A 515 -1.04 21.02 -9.41
C ASN A 515 -1.28 20.00 -8.29
N MET A 516 -0.83 18.76 -8.47
CA MET A 516 -1.08 17.67 -7.51
C MET A 516 -0.53 17.90 -6.10
N THR A 517 0.57 18.62 -6.01
CA THR A 517 1.30 18.80 -4.76
C THR A 517 1.30 20.28 -4.32
N GLY A 518 0.75 21.18 -5.13
CA GLY A 518 0.95 22.62 -4.99
C GLY A 518 2.26 23.16 -5.60
N TRP A 519 3.08 22.29 -6.22
CA TRP A 519 4.47 22.63 -6.62
C TRP A 519 4.64 23.13 -8.04
N SER A 520 3.64 23.06 -8.93
CA SER A 520 3.83 23.64 -10.28
C SER A 520 4.00 25.15 -10.25
N GLN A 521 3.61 25.80 -9.16
CA GLN A 521 3.88 27.22 -8.91
C GLN A 521 5.27 27.47 -8.29
N ILE A 522 5.94 26.44 -7.77
CA ILE A 522 7.24 26.52 -7.10
C ILE A 522 8.32 26.00 -8.05
N GLN A 523 8.53 26.68 -9.17
CA GLN A 523 9.68 26.41 -10.05
C GLN A 523 10.96 27.06 -9.49
N GLY A 524 11.42 26.63 -8.31
CA GLY A 524 12.74 27.01 -7.80
C GLY A 524 12.90 27.05 -6.29
N ALA A 525 14.04 27.60 -5.87
CA ALA A 525 14.39 27.72 -4.45
C ALA A 525 13.39 28.61 -3.69
N LEU A 526 12.90 28.09 -2.57
CA LEU A 526 12.10 28.83 -1.61
C LEU A 526 12.96 29.93 -0.99
N TYR A 527 12.34 31.06 -0.67
CA TYR A 527 13.03 32.22 -0.12
C TYR A 527 12.27 32.72 1.09
N THR A 528 12.98 32.91 2.18
CA THR A 528 12.44 33.51 3.39
C THR A 528 13.44 34.52 3.95
N GLN A 529 12.94 35.59 4.54
CA GLN A 529 13.76 36.58 5.21
C GLN A 529 13.64 36.35 6.71
N GLY A 530 14.77 36.39 7.40
CA GLY A 530 14.85 36.19 8.84
C GLY A 530 15.53 37.34 9.53
N LYS A 531 15.32 37.42 10.83
CA LYS A 531 15.86 38.46 11.68
C LYS A 531 16.68 37.81 12.77
N SER A 532 17.84 38.37 13.05
CA SER A 532 18.62 38.05 14.26
C SER A 532 18.83 39.33 15.03
N VAL A 533 18.55 39.29 16.33
CA VAL A 533 18.86 40.38 17.25
C VAL A 533 20.17 40.02 17.95
N SER A 534 21.23 40.75 17.66
CA SER A 534 22.49 40.63 18.39
C SER A 534 22.52 41.70 19.48
N SER A 535 22.46 41.28 20.75
CA SER A 535 22.73 42.18 21.87
C SER A 535 24.24 42.30 22.05
N THR A 536 24.81 43.47 21.75
CA THR A 536 26.18 43.80 22.17
C THR A 536 26.14 44.77 23.35
N ILE A 537 27.24 44.83 24.11
CA ILE A 537 27.40 45.68 25.30
C ILE A 537 27.21 47.20 24.98
N TYR A 538 27.24 47.58 23.70
CA TYR A 538 27.09 48.96 23.23
C TYR A 538 25.82 49.23 22.39
N GLY A 539 24.88 48.29 22.34
CA GLY A 539 23.60 48.47 21.64
C GLY A 539 23.04 47.17 21.05
N THR A 540 21.73 47.16 20.81
CA THR A 540 21.04 46.11 20.06
C THR A 540 21.11 46.41 18.55
N GLU A 541 21.88 45.61 17.81
CA GLU A 541 21.86 45.65 16.35
C GLU A 541 20.90 44.57 15.83
N MET A 542 19.93 44.98 15.02
CA MET A 542 19.08 44.07 14.25
C MET A 542 19.77 43.74 12.92
N LEU A 543 20.16 42.48 12.73
CA LEU A 543 20.66 41.97 11.46
C LEU A 543 19.52 41.25 10.73
N LEU A 544 19.27 41.66 9.49
CA LEU A 544 18.37 40.97 8.57
C LEU A 544 19.18 40.00 7.71
N TYR A 545 18.67 38.78 7.61
CA TYR A 545 19.24 37.71 6.80
C TYR A 545 18.25 37.27 5.75
N ASP A 546 18.74 37.05 4.54
CA ASP A 546 18.01 36.35 3.50
C ASP A 546 18.40 34.88 3.50
N TYR A 547 17.42 34.00 3.63
CA TYR A 547 17.59 32.55 3.52
C TYR A 547 17.03 32.05 2.19
N TYR A 548 17.91 31.49 1.37
CA TYR A 548 17.52 30.78 0.15
C TYR A 548 17.59 29.29 0.41
N MET A 549 16.54 28.56 0.05
CA MET A 549 16.41 27.16 0.43
C MET A 549 15.98 26.33 -0.78
N SER A 550 16.69 25.25 -1.04
CA SER A 550 16.36 24.33 -2.14
C SER A 550 16.34 22.91 -1.64
N GLU A 551 15.21 22.23 -1.85
CA GLU A 551 15.01 20.84 -1.45
C GLU A 551 14.97 19.95 -2.70
N PRO A 552 15.73 18.84 -2.71
CA PRO A 552 15.72 17.91 -3.83
C PRO A 552 14.62 16.86 -3.78
N ASN A 553 13.86 16.74 -2.69
CA ASN A 553 12.97 15.61 -2.50
C ASN A 553 11.57 16.06 -2.04
N VAL A 554 10.58 15.98 -2.93
CA VAL A 554 9.18 16.21 -2.61
C VAL A 554 8.53 14.90 -2.13
N PRO A 555 7.90 14.86 -0.94
CA PRO A 555 7.17 13.68 -0.48
C PRO A 555 6.01 13.33 -1.42
N LEU A 556 6.09 12.17 -2.09
CA LEU A 556 5.02 11.65 -2.98
C LEU A 556 4.00 10.76 -2.24
N SER A 557 4.07 10.71 -0.91
CA SER A 557 3.17 9.89 -0.08
C SER A 557 1.70 10.33 -0.23
N HIS A 558 1.46 11.63 -0.43
CA HIS A 558 0.14 12.21 -0.70
C HIS A 558 -0.38 11.97 -2.13
N SER A 559 0.49 11.48 -3.01
CA SER A 559 0.22 11.28 -4.44
C SER A 559 0.41 9.83 -4.89
N GLY A 560 0.31 8.87 -3.95
CA GLY A 560 0.35 7.44 -4.26
C GLY A 560 1.65 7.01 -4.95
N GLY A 561 2.77 7.69 -4.66
CA GLY A 561 4.08 7.38 -5.23
C GLY A 561 4.36 7.96 -6.62
N ALA A 562 3.43 8.71 -7.21
CA ALA A 562 3.59 9.32 -8.54
C ALA A 562 3.53 10.86 -8.49
N SER A 563 4.16 11.52 -9.44
CA SER A 563 4.19 12.99 -9.54
C SER A 563 2.96 13.57 -10.27
N VAL A 564 2.30 12.77 -11.10
CA VAL A 564 1.20 13.18 -11.98
C VAL A 564 0.11 12.11 -12.01
N TYR A 565 -1.14 12.58 -11.99
CA TYR A 565 -2.33 11.80 -12.25
C TYR A 565 -2.95 12.24 -13.57
N TYR A 566 -3.57 11.30 -14.28
CA TYR A 566 -4.14 11.50 -15.60
C TYR A 566 -5.65 11.42 -15.55
N GLY A 567 -6.33 12.46 -16.03
CA GLY A 567 -7.79 12.49 -16.12
C GLY A 567 -8.35 11.50 -17.14
N LYS A 568 -7.54 11.09 -18.12
CA LYS A 568 -7.90 10.09 -19.12
C LYS A 568 -6.70 9.24 -19.54
N VAL A 569 -6.92 7.93 -19.67
CA VAL A 569 -5.91 6.98 -20.14
C VAL A 569 -6.53 6.04 -21.16
N ILE A 570 -5.82 5.77 -22.24
CA ILE A 570 -6.22 4.84 -23.29
C ILE A 570 -5.27 3.65 -23.25
N GLU A 571 -5.82 2.45 -23.05
CA GLU A 571 -5.13 1.18 -23.14
C GLU A 571 -5.42 0.55 -24.50
N PHE A 572 -4.37 0.09 -25.18
CA PHE A 572 -4.46 -0.59 -26.46
C PHE A 572 -4.00 -2.04 -26.33
N GLU A 573 -4.79 -2.97 -26.85
CA GLU A 573 -4.37 -4.36 -27.11
C GLU A 573 -3.49 -4.36 -28.37
N GLY A 574 -2.21 -4.05 -28.21
CA GLY A 574 -1.24 -3.80 -29.27
C GLY A 574 -0.59 -2.42 -29.14
N THR A 575 -0.40 -1.77 -30.28
CA THR A 575 0.08 -0.37 -30.35
C THR A 575 -1.05 0.56 -30.79
N PRO A 576 -0.92 1.89 -30.60
CA PRO A 576 -1.93 2.83 -31.10
C PRO A 576 -2.19 2.72 -32.61
N GLN A 577 -1.17 2.33 -33.39
CA GLN A 577 -1.24 2.17 -34.85
C GLN A 577 -1.74 0.77 -35.27
N ALA A 578 -1.44 -0.25 -34.47
CA ALA A 578 -1.79 -1.64 -34.72
C ALA A 578 -2.35 -2.28 -33.44
N SER A 579 -3.60 -1.95 -33.14
CA SER A 579 -4.35 -2.50 -32.01
C SER A 579 -5.54 -3.34 -32.48
N ASN A 580 -5.92 -4.36 -31.70
CA ASN A 580 -7.10 -5.20 -31.90
C ASN A 580 -8.35 -4.65 -31.18
N GLY A 581 -8.13 -3.81 -30.18
CA GLY A 581 -9.15 -3.15 -29.37
C GLY A 581 -8.51 -2.07 -28.50
N LYS A 582 -9.33 -1.14 -28.02
CA LYS A 582 -8.88 -0.13 -27.05
C LYS A 582 -9.89 0.05 -25.93
N THR A 583 -9.40 0.41 -24.76
CA THR A 583 -10.23 0.79 -23.62
C THR A 583 -9.82 2.17 -23.13
N GLU A 584 -10.77 3.09 -23.02
CA GLU A 584 -10.57 4.42 -22.47
C GLU A 584 -11.08 4.48 -21.03
N TYR A 585 -10.24 4.97 -20.13
CA TYR A 585 -10.52 5.15 -18.72
C TYR A 585 -10.53 6.65 -18.42
N TYR A 586 -11.57 7.11 -17.74
CA TYR A 586 -11.74 8.48 -17.29
C TYR A 586 -11.78 8.50 -15.78
N TYR A 587 -11.12 9.48 -15.16
CA TYR A 587 -10.99 9.57 -13.71
C TYR A 587 -11.67 10.84 -13.19
N LEU A 588 -12.27 10.74 -12.00
CA LEU A 588 -12.76 11.90 -11.27
C LEU A 588 -11.59 12.75 -10.80
N TYR A 589 -11.77 14.06 -10.95
CA TYR A 589 -10.82 15.07 -10.50
C TYR A 589 -11.59 16.29 -9.96
N SER A 590 -11.07 16.92 -8.92
CA SER A 590 -11.52 18.22 -8.44
C SER A 590 -10.34 19.19 -8.32
N SER A 591 -10.47 20.38 -8.91
CA SER A 591 -9.49 21.46 -8.75
C SER A 591 -9.34 21.95 -7.30
N ASN A 592 -10.29 21.60 -6.44
CA ASN A 592 -10.28 21.93 -5.01
C ASN A 592 -9.65 20.80 -4.16
N ASP A 593 -9.07 19.77 -4.79
CA ASP A 593 -8.43 18.66 -4.07
C ASP A 593 -7.15 19.10 -3.35
N VAL A 594 -6.58 20.25 -3.72
CA VAL A 594 -5.56 20.97 -2.96
C VAL A 594 -6.08 22.38 -2.76
N GLU A 595 -6.40 22.75 -1.52
CA GLU A 595 -6.80 24.12 -1.20
C GLU A 595 -5.68 24.79 -0.43
N TYR A 596 -5.11 25.85 -1.01
CA TYR A 596 -4.25 26.74 -0.25
C TYR A 596 -5.10 27.46 0.79
N ILE A 597 -4.69 27.40 2.05
CA ILE A 597 -5.32 28.14 3.13
C ILE A 597 -5.19 29.62 2.76
N ASN A 598 -6.32 30.24 2.43
CA ASN A 598 -6.46 31.59 1.89
C ASN A 598 -5.33 32.53 2.33
N GLN A 599 -4.34 32.69 1.46
CA GLN A 599 -3.53 33.89 1.45
C GLN A 599 -4.32 34.86 0.56
N SER A 600 -4.82 35.96 1.13
CA SER A 600 -4.58 37.20 0.40
C SER A 600 -3.09 37.14 0.09
N PRO A 601 -2.65 37.04 -1.18
CA PRO A 601 -1.23 37.08 -1.46
C PRO A 601 -0.70 38.27 -0.67
N CYS A 602 0.46 38.15 -0.04
CA CYS A 602 1.14 39.34 0.47
C CYS A 602 1.26 40.28 -0.73
N ILE A 603 0.28 41.18 -0.89
CA ILE A 603 0.30 42.23 -1.88
C ILE A 603 1.37 43.12 -1.31
N ILE A 604 2.57 43.01 -1.86
CA ILE A 604 3.65 43.96 -1.62
C ILE A 604 3.01 45.33 -1.84
N PRO A 605 2.83 46.16 -0.80
CA PRO A 605 2.27 47.49 -1.01
C PRO A 605 3.31 48.28 -1.82
N GLY A 606 3.07 48.43 -3.12
CA GLY A 606 3.67 49.49 -3.93
C GLY A 606 5.10 49.34 -4.44
N VAL A 607 5.55 48.17 -4.90
CA VAL A 607 6.74 48.12 -5.79
C VAL A 607 6.40 47.44 -7.12
N TYR A 608 5.74 48.20 -8.00
CA TYR A 608 5.61 47.87 -9.42
C TYR A 608 6.98 47.99 -10.10
N SER A 609 7.79 46.94 -10.02
CA SER A 609 8.91 46.68 -10.93
C SER A 609 9.31 45.20 -10.86
N GLY A 610 8.50 44.33 -11.48
CA GLY A 610 8.97 43.00 -11.90
C GLY A 610 8.19 41.75 -11.47
N GLY A 611 6.98 41.85 -10.89
CA GLY A 611 6.06 40.70 -10.80
C GLY A 611 6.53 39.49 -9.98
N TYR A 612 7.40 39.67 -8.98
CA TYR A 612 7.96 38.56 -8.20
C TYR A 612 7.01 38.11 -7.07
N GLN A 613 6.70 36.81 -6.99
CA GLN A 613 5.89 36.21 -5.93
C GLN A 613 6.77 35.69 -4.78
N PHE A 614 6.37 35.98 -3.54
CA PHE A 614 6.96 35.48 -2.30
C PHE A 614 6.35 34.11 -1.95
N ILE A 615 7.19 33.10 -1.72
CA ILE A 615 6.75 31.76 -1.30
C ILE A 615 7.66 31.33 -0.14
N PRO A 616 7.20 31.44 1.13
CA PRO A 616 8.02 31.13 2.29
C PRO A 616 8.36 29.64 2.32
N LYS A 617 9.56 29.29 2.82
CA LYS A 617 9.92 27.90 3.03
C LYS A 617 9.24 27.35 4.26
N PHE A 618 8.04 26.80 4.11
CA PHE A 618 7.64 25.60 4.84
C PHE A 618 6.61 24.84 3.99
N ASP A 619 6.81 23.53 3.92
CA ASP A 619 5.77 22.52 3.80
C ASP A 619 4.40 23.08 4.25
N TYR A 620 3.44 23.22 3.32
CA TYR A 620 2.00 23.05 3.58
C TYR A 620 1.26 24.13 4.40
N MET A 621 0.77 25.15 3.69
CA MET A 621 -0.55 25.72 3.96
C MET A 621 -1.54 25.24 2.91
N PHE A 622 -1.58 23.94 2.64
CA PHE A 622 -2.67 23.38 1.83
C PHE A 622 -3.33 22.22 2.53
N ILE A 623 -4.64 22.15 2.34
CA ILE A 623 -5.45 21.03 2.73
C ILE A 623 -5.38 20.03 1.57
N ASP A 624 -4.71 18.90 1.79
CA ASP A 624 -4.68 17.81 0.82
C ASP A 624 -5.92 16.94 0.98
N ARG A 625 -6.74 16.90 -0.07
CA ARG A 625 -7.90 16.01 -0.17
C ARG A 625 -7.59 14.83 -1.08
N GLY A 626 -6.35 14.33 -1.08
CA GLY A 626 -5.91 13.18 -1.88
C GLY A 626 -6.82 11.96 -1.79
N TRP A 627 -7.52 11.79 -0.66
CA TRP A 627 -8.54 10.76 -0.44
C TRP A 627 -9.74 10.82 -1.42
N THR A 628 -9.94 11.88 -2.21
CA THR A 628 -10.98 12.00 -3.26
C THR A 628 -10.50 11.56 -4.66
N ARG A 629 -9.20 11.42 -4.89
CA ARG A 629 -8.59 11.22 -6.22
C ARG A 629 -8.61 9.74 -6.69
N GLY A 630 -8.19 9.49 -7.94
CA GLY A 630 -7.88 8.16 -8.48
C GLY A 630 -9.09 7.26 -8.80
N ARG A 631 -10.32 7.77 -8.65
CA ARG A 631 -11.55 7.01 -8.89
C ARG A 631 -11.97 7.08 -10.35
N ILE A 632 -12.22 5.91 -10.96
CA ILE A 632 -12.72 5.84 -12.34
C ILE A 632 -14.14 6.42 -12.41
N SER A 633 -14.38 7.40 -13.28
CA SER A 633 -15.68 8.02 -13.54
C SER A 633 -16.38 7.40 -14.75
N ARG A 634 -15.62 6.95 -15.75
CA ARG A 634 -16.15 6.30 -16.95
C ARG A 634 -15.13 5.32 -17.55
N LYS A 635 -15.63 4.19 -18.08
CA LYS A 635 -14.87 3.20 -18.84
C LYS A 635 -15.54 2.97 -20.19
N ASP A 636 -14.85 3.24 -21.29
CA ASP A 636 -15.34 3.02 -22.65
C ASP A 636 -14.51 1.92 -23.33
N ILE A 637 -15.15 0.83 -23.74
CA ILE A 637 -14.50 -0.32 -24.40
C ILE A 637 -14.87 -0.29 -25.88
N TYR A 638 -13.85 -0.28 -26.74
CA TYR A 638 -13.99 -0.23 -28.18
C TYR A 638 -13.52 -1.52 -28.82
N THR A 639 -14.26 -1.96 -29.83
CA THR A 639 -13.87 -3.08 -30.70
C THR A 639 -13.44 -2.53 -32.05
N LYS A 640 -12.47 -3.20 -32.68
CA LYS A 640 -12.03 -2.84 -34.02
C LYS A 640 -12.95 -3.44 -35.07
N ILE A 641 -13.45 -2.59 -35.98
CA ILE A 641 -14.27 -2.99 -37.13
C ILE A 641 -13.61 -2.39 -38.37
N GLY A 642 -12.96 -3.24 -39.17
CA GLY A 642 -12.12 -2.78 -40.28
C GLY A 642 -10.95 -1.92 -39.79
N SER A 643 -10.85 -0.69 -40.29
CA SER A 643 -9.84 0.30 -39.88
C SER A 643 -10.28 1.24 -38.75
N SER A 644 -11.51 1.11 -38.25
CA SER A 644 -12.11 2.05 -37.29
C SER A 644 -12.43 1.37 -35.96
N PHE A 645 -12.48 2.16 -34.88
CA PHE A 645 -12.91 1.72 -33.56
C PHE A 645 -14.39 2.07 -33.35
N SER A 646 -15.19 1.08 -32.96
CA SER A 646 -16.59 1.27 -32.59
C SER A 646 -16.78 1.04 -31.09
N LEU A 647 -17.51 1.93 -30.43
CA LEU A 647 -17.82 1.82 -29.00
C LEU A 647 -18.74 0.62 -28.78
N ALA A 648 -18.24 -0.40 -28.10
CA ALA A 648 -19.00 -1.62 -27.78
C ALA A 648 -19.67 -1.53 -26.41
N LYS A 649 -19.00 -0.89 -25.44
CA LYS A 649 -19.49 -0.80 -24.06
C LYS A 649 -19.06 0.50 -23.40
N ARG A 650 -19.93 1.10 -22.59
CA ARG A 650 -19.64 2.23 -21.70
C ARG A 650 -20.10 1.90 -20.29
N ILE A 651 -19.28 2.17 -19.30
CA ILE A 651 -19.63 2.05 -17.88
C ILE A 651 -19.39 3.40 -17.22
N ASN A 652 -20.44 4.04 -16.70
CA ASN A 652 -20.33 5.27 -15.92
C ASN A 652 -20.39 4.96 -14.42
N TYR A 653 -19.59 5.67 -13.63
CA TYR A 653 -19.50 5.52 -12.18
C TYR A 653 -19.82 6.86 -11.51
N THR A 654 -20.75 6.85 -10.57
CA THR A 654 -21.06 8.03 -9.74
C THR A 654 -20.66 7.75 -8.31
N TYR A 655 -20.01 8.73 -7.69
CA TYR A 655 -19.57 8.65 -6.31
C TYR A 655 -20.17 9.78 -5.49
N THR A 656 -20.30 9.56 -4.19
CA THR A 656 -20.78 10.55 -3.23
C THR A 656 -19.88 10.55 -2.01
N THR A 657 -19.57 11.74 -1.50
CA THR A 657 -18.90 11.90 -0.21
C THR A 657 -19.92 11.77 0.90
N TYR A 658 -19.84 10.69 1.67
CA TYR A 658 -20.79 10.38 2.75
C TYR A 658 -20.42 11.01 4.08
N LYS A 659 -19.12 11.06 4.37
CA LYS A 659 -18.60 11.64 5.60
C LYS A 659 -17.37 12.47 5.28
N LYS A 660 -17.25 13.61 5.95
CA LYS A 660 -16.03 14.41 6.03
C LYS A 660 -15.70 14.58 7.49
N GLN A 661 -14.42 14.55 7.80
CA GLN A 661 -13.88 14.89 9.10
C GLN A 661 -12.68 15.80 8.89
N SER A 662 -12.52 16.75 9.80
CA SER A 662 -11.36 17.62 9.84
C SER A 662 -10.90 17.78 11.28
N GLY A 663 -9.62 18.07 11.46
CA GLY A 663 -9.10 18.47 12.76
C GLY A 663 -7.83 19.28 12.60
N VAL A 664 -7.61 20.18 13.55
CA VAL A 664 -6.39 21.00 13.61
C VAL A 664 -5.27 20.10 14.09
N VAL A 665 -4.25 19.95 13.26
CA VAL A 665 -3.07 19.11 13.51
C VAL A 665 -1.83 19.95 13.78
N GLY A 666 -1.94 21.27 13.77
CA GLY A 666 -0.82 22.16 14.03
C GLY A 666 -1.11 23.62 13.74
N PHE A 667 -0.07 24.42 13.88
CA PHE A 667 -0.09 25.85 13.66
C PHE A 667 1.23 26.26 13.01
N LYS A 668 1.17 27.02 11.91
CA LYS A 668 2.36 27.57 11.24
C LYS A 668 2.31 29.08 11.17
N SER A 669 3.50 29.68 11.17
CA SER A 669 3.70 31.10 10.94
C SER A 669 4.81 31.35 9.92
N TYR A 670 4.81 32.53 9.32
CA TYR A 670 5.87 33.01 8.44
C TYR A 670 6.06 34.51 8.56
N PRO A 671 7.31 34.99 8.46
CA PRO A 671 7.57 36.41 8.49
C PRO A 671 7.00 37.09 7.25
N ASN A 672 6.41 38.27 7.45
CA ASN A 672 6.06 39.18 6.37
C ASN A 672 7.33 39.68 5.69
N PHE A 673 7.25 39.90 4.39
CA PHE A 673 8.37 40.43 3.61
C PHE A 673 8.69 41.88 3.99
N ILE A 674 9.96 42.18 4.28
CA ILE A 674 10.44 43.54 4.57
C ILE A 674 11.46 43.96 3.48
N PRO A 675 11.17 44.98 2.66
CA PRO A 675 12.10 45.49 1.66
C PRO A 675 13.42 46.01 2.28
N ALA A 676 14.56 45.83 1.61
CA ALA A 676 15.88 46.33 2.07
C ALA A 676 15.93 47.86 2.32
N ASN A 677 15.07 48.63 1.67
CA ASN A 677 14.95 50.08 1.82
C ASN A 677 13.89 50.51 2.85
N HIS A 678 13.27 49.56 3.56
CA HIS A 678 12.32 49.85 4.61
C HIS A 678 13.09 50.23 5.88
N ASN A 679 12.99 51.49 6.31
CA ASN A 679 13.49 51.90 7.62
C ASN A 679 12.67 51.16 8.69
N LEU A 680 13.24 50.12 9.28
CA LEU A 680 12.71 49.57 10.52
C LEU A 680 12.74 50.69 11.56
N PRO A 681 11.72 50.81 12.44
CA PRO A 681 11.79 51.74 13.56
C PRO A 681 13.12 51.53 14.28
N SER A 682 13.90 52.60 14.38
CA SER A 682 15.12 52.62 15.18
C SER A 682 14.80 52.06 16.57
N PRO A 683 15.67 51.25 17.19
CA PRO A 683 15.46 50.73 18.54
C PRO A 683 15.22 51.82 19.61
N TYR A 684 15.41 53.09 19.25
CA TYR A 684 15.13 54.28 20.07
C TYR A 684 13.70 54.79 20.01
N ASN A 685 12.85 54.33 19.08
CA ASN A 685 11.43 54.68 19.05
C ASN A 685 10.61 53.58 19.72
N ASN A 686 9.97 53.91 20.84
CA ASN A 686 9.07 53.07 21.66
C ASN A 686 7.80 52.55 20.93
N SER A 687 7.76 52.57 19.60
CA SER A 687 6.67 52.02 18.80
C SER A 687 6.86 50.50 18.72
N LYS A 688 6.21 49.74 19.61
CA LYS A 688 6.16 48.28 19.53
C LYS A 688 5.56 47.88 18.16
N VAL A 689 6.37 47.27 17.30
CA VAL A 689 5.88 46.68 16.04
C VAL A 689 5.01 45.48 16.38
N SER A 690 3.81 45.41 15.80
CA SER A 690 2.86 44.35 16.12
C SER A 690 3.21 43.04 15.42
N THR A 691 2.83 41.92 16.03
CA THR A 691 3.01 40.55 15.52
C THR A 691 2.39 40.36 14.14
N ASN A 692 1.24 40.97 13.87
CA ASN A 692 0.55 40.88 12.58
C ASN A 692 1.25 41.71 11.47
N GLU A 693 2.03 42.74 11.83
CA GLU A 693 2.88 43.48 10.88
C GLU A 693 4.11 42.67 10.49
N LEU A 694 4.60 41.80 11.39
CA LEU A 694 5.83 41.04 11.19
C LEU A 694 5.62 39.62 10.71
N PHE A 695 4.48 38.98 11.00
CA PHE A 695 4.21 37.59 10.68
C PHE A 695 2.76 37.35 10.27
N GLN A 696 2.57 36.38 9.39
CA GLN A 696 1.30 35.73 9.12
C GLN A 696 1.29 34.35 9.75
N TYR A 697 0.11 33.87 10.13
CA TYR A 697 -0.04 32.58 10.80
C TYR A 697 -1.42 31.96 10.61
N SER A 698 -1.47 30.63 10.55
CA SER A 698 -2.71 29.86 10.40
C SER A 698 -2.65 28.49 11.07
N ASP A 699 -3.83 27.95 11.37
CA ASP A 699 -3.97 26.53 11.69
C ASP A 699 -3.63 25.67 10.48
N ILE A 700 -3.14 24.47 10.74
CA ILE A 700 -3.04 23.38 9.77
C ILE A 700 -4.16 22.40 10.06
N THR A 701 -4.96 22.12 9.04
CA THR A 701 -6.09 21.21 9.16
C THR A 701 -5.84 19.97 8.31
N ALA A 702 -5.91 18.80 8.93
CA ALA A 702 -6.02 17.55 8.20
C ALA A 702 -7.49 17.33 7.84
N GLU A 703 -7.81 17.19 6.56
CA GLU A 703 -9.14 16.80 6.09
C GLU A 703 -9.14 15.37 5.57
N THR A 704 -10.17 14.63 5.94
CA THR A 704 -10.39 13.25 5.50
C THR A 704 -11.87 13.03 5.23
N GLY A 705 -12.18 11.93 4.55
CA GLY A 705 -13.55 11.58 4.27
C GLY A 705 -13.70 10.19 3.70
N LEU A 706 -14.97 9.86 3.47
CA LEU A 706 -15.41 8.59 2.93
C LEU A 706 -16.19 8.84 1.64
N VAL A 707 -15.57 8.49 0.52
CA VAL A 707 -16.21 8.54 -0.81
C VAL A 707 -16.67 7.13 -1.17
N LYS A 708 -17.96 6.98 -1.49
CA LYS A 708 -18.58 5.71 -1.85
C LYS A 708 -19.14 5.74 -3.26
N LEU A 709 -19.06 4.61 -3.95
CA LEU A 709 -19.68 4.40 -5.27
C LEU A 709 -21.20 4.27 -5.10
N THR A 710 -21.99 5.21 -5.61
CA THR A 710 -23.45 5.25 -5.43
C THR A 710 -24.23 4.84 -6.66
N LYS A 711 -23.63 4.88 -7.85
CA LYS A 711 -24.28 4.45 -9.09
C LYS A 711 -23.26 3.89 -10.08
N VAL A 712 -23.65 2.82 -10.78
CA VAL A 712 -22.97 2.30 -11.98
C VAL A 712 -24.00 2.19 -13.09
N GLU A 713 -23.71 2.78 -14.25
CA GLU A 713 -24.53 2.61 -15.46
C GLU A 713 -23.71 1.84 -16.49
N ASP A 714 -24.07 0.59 -16.73
CA ASP A 714 -23.47 -0.28 -17.74
C ASP A 714 -24.32 -0.21 -19.02
N ILE A 715 -23.73 0.27 -20.11
CA ILE A 715 -24.36 0.51 -21.40
C ILE A 715 -23.63 -0.32 -22.45
N SER A 716 -24.32 -1.31 -23.03
CA SER A 716 -23.81 -2.14 -24.12
C SER A 716 -24.46 -1.72 -25.44
N TYR A 717 -23.67 -1.53 -26.50
CA TYR A 717 -24.14 -1.05 -27.80
C TYR A 717 -24.18 -2.17 -28.84
N PHE A 718 -25.30 -2.29 -29.55
CA PHE A 718 -25.52 -3.31 -30.59
C PHE A 718 -26.21 -2.67 -31.81
N GLY A 719 -25.47 -2.47 -32.90
CA GLY A 719 -26.05 -2.07 -34.19
C GLY A 719 -26.93 -0.81 -34.15
N GLY A 720 -26.57 0.19 -33.33
CA GLY A 720 -27.33 1.44 -33.15
C GLY A 720 -28.35 1.43 -32.01
N GLN A 721 -28.59 0.29 -31.37
CA GLN A 721 -29.38 0.17 -30.14
C GLN A 721 -28.47 0.07 -28.92
N SER A 722 -29.01 0.34 -27.72
CA SER A 722 -28.27 0.17 -26.46
C SER A 722 -29.09 -0.59 -25.42
N VAL A 723 -28.41 -1.39 -24.62
CA VAL A 723 -28.95 -2.03 -23.42
C VAL A 723 -28.26 -1.40 -22.23
N ILE A 724 -29.05 -0.81 -21.34
CA ILE A 724 -28.62 -0.12 -20.12
C ILE A 724 -29.03 -0.96 -18.91
N GLN A 725 -28.07 -1.15 -18.00
CA GLN A 725 -28.28 -1.63 -16.64
C GLN A 725 -27.75 -0.59 -15.66
N THR A 726 -28.63 -0.06 -14.82
CA THR A 726 -28.28 0.90 -13.77
C THR A 726 -28.28 0.20 -12.43
N THR A 727 -27.15 0.23 -11.74
CA THR A 727 -27.00 -0.27 -10.36
C THR A 727 -26.82 0.92 -9.42
N THR A 728 -27.71 1.12 -8.47
CA THR A 728 -27.55 2.11 -7.39
C THR A 728 -27.20 1.42 -6.08
N TYR A 729 -26.37 2.09 -5.27
CA TYR A 729 -25.92 1.60 -3.96
C TYR A 729 -26.31 2.62 -2.89
N ALA A 730 -26.86 2.14 -1.79
CA ALA A 730 -27.06 2.90 -0.57
C ALA A 730 -26.10 2.38 0.51
N TYR A 731 -25.72 3.29 1.41
CA TYR A 731 -24.83 3.04 2.52
C TYR A 731 -25.47 3.58 3.79
N ASP A 732 -25.09 3.05 4.94
CA ASP A 732 -25.50 3.60 6.22
C ASP A 732 -24.82 4.97 6.48
N ARG A 733 -25.51 5.85 7.19
CA ARG A 733 -25.01 7.16 7.65
C ARG A 733 -24.53 7.12 9.10
N LEU A 734 -24.74 6.03 9.84
CA LEU A 734 -24.31 5.93 11.23
C LEU A 734 -22.77 5.79 11.35
N ASP A 735 -22.21 6.28 12.46
CA ASP A 735 -20.75 6.29 12.68
C ASP A 735 -20.15 4.88 12.73
N ASN A 736 -19.12 4.61 11.93
CA ASN A 736 -18.35 3.35 11.86
C ASN A 736 -19.13 2.12 11.33
N GLN A 737 -20.10 2.30 10.43
CA GLN A 737 -20.67 1.21 9.63
C GLN A 737 -20.82 1.69 8.18
N TYR A 738 -19.77 1.48 7.39
CA TYR A 738 -19.65 2.01 6.02
C TYR A 738 -19.98 0.99 4.92
N GLU A 739 -20.63 -0.11 5.27
CA GLU A 739 -21.06 -1.18 4.39
C GLU A 739 -22.28 -0.78 3.54
N ILE A 740 -22.52 -1.51 2.44
CA ILE A 740 -23.66 -1.28 1.54
C ILE A 740 -24.94 -1.75 2.24
N THR A 741 -25.92 -0.87 2.45
CA THR A 741 -27.21 -1.22 3.08
C THR A 741 -28.26 -1.65 2.07
N SER A 742 -28.18 -1.16 0.83
CA SER A 742 -29.00 -1.69 -0.26
C SER A 742 -28.34 -1.49 -1.61
N LEU A 743 -28.71 -2.36 -2.55
CA LEU A 743 -28.34 -2.27 -3.95
C LEU A 743 -29.59 -2.49 -4.80
N GLN A 744 -29.83 -1.62 -5.77
CA GLN A 744 -30.93 -1.75 -6.71
C GLN A 744 -30.39 -1.75 -8.14
N GLN A 745 -30.79 -2.75 -8.92
CA GLN A 745 -30.49 -2.87 -10.33
C GLN A 745 -31.75 -2.66 -11.15
N THR A 746 -31.72 -1.70 -12.06
CA THR A 746 -32.79 -1.44 -13.03
C THR A 746 -32.29 -1.76 -14.43
N ARG A 747 -33.06 -2.53 -15.19
CA ARG A 747 -32.74 -2.92 -16.57
C ARG A 747 -33.54 -2.11 -17.59
N SER A 748 -33.16 -2.25 -18.86
CA SER A 748 -33.81 -1.54 -19.98
C SER A 748 -35.27 -1.90 -20.20
N ASP A 749 -35.71 -3.08 -19.74
CA ASP A 749 -37.11 -3.51 -19.77
C ASP A 749 -37.94 -2.96 -18.59
N GLY A 750 -37.33 -2.14 -17.72
CA GLY A 750 -37.95 -1.59 -16.53
C GLY A 750 -37.94 -2.54 -15.32
N SER A 751 -37.45 -3.78 -15.47
CA SER A 751 -37.36 -4.71 -14.34
C SER A 751 -36.36 -4.23 -13.30
N VAL A 752 -36.73 -4.37 -12.02
CA VAL A 752 -35.94 -3.93 -10.88
C VAL A 752 -35.63 -5.10 -9.95
N LEU A 753 -34.35 -5.39 -9.73
CA LEU A 753 -33.88 -6.30 -8.68
C LEU A 753 -33.29 -5.47 -7.54
N LYS A 754 -33.86 -5.56 -6.33
CA LYS A 754 -33.37 -4.84 -5.15
C LYS A 754 -32.92 -5.83 -4.08
N LYS A 755 -31.74 -5.60 -3.51
CA LYS A 755 -31.21 -6.31 -2.34
C LYS A 755 -31.03 -5.33 -1.19
N ASN A 756 -31.48 -5.66 0.01
CA ASN A 756 -31.13 -4.93 1.23
C ASN A 756 -30.29 -5.83 2.13
N PHE A 757 -29.37 -5.22 2.88
CA PHE A 757 -28.44 -5.89 3.77
C PHE A 757 -28.58 -5.34 5.18
N LYS A 758 -28.53 -6.22 6.18
CA LYS A 758 -28.36 -5.87 7.59
C LYS A 758 -27.08 -6.49 8.11
N TYR A 759 -26.35 -5.76 8.93
CA TYR A 759 -25.09 -6.14 9.57
C TYR A 759 -25.27 -6.17 11.10
N PRO A 760 -24.24 -6.52 11.90
CA PRO A 760 -24.41 -6.69 13.34
C PRO A 760 -24.96 -5.45 14.04
N LYS A 761 -24.52 -4.26 13.62
CA LYS A 761 -24.96 -3.00 14.23
C LYS A 761 -26.43 -2.66 13.96
N ASP A 762 -27.04 -3.22 12.92
CA ASP A 762 -28.47 -3.03 12.59
C ASP A 762 -29.41 -3.85 13.50
N ILE A 763 -28.87 -4.74 14.34
CA ILE A 763 -29.64 -5.73 15.08
C ILE A 763 -29.34 -5.64 16.58
N ASN A 764 -30.30 -5.16 17.35
CA ASN A 764 -30.16 -4.88 18.77
C ASN A 764 -30.31 -6.13 19.67
N THR A 765 -29.42 -7.11 19.52
CA THR A 765 -29.34 -8.30 20.42
C THR A 765 -27.94 -8.44 21.01
N THR A 766 -27.81 -9.16 22.12
CA THR A 766 -26.53 -9.31 22.85
C THR A 766 -25.39 -9.82 21.96
N ILE A 767 -25.63 -10.84 21.12
CA ILE A 767 -24.58 -11.42 20.27
C ILE A 767 -24.03 -10.41 19.25
N TYR A 768 -24.90 -9.64 18.61
CA TYR A 768 -24.48 -8.66 17.60
C TYR A 768 -23.86 -7.41 18.23
N LYS A 769 -24.25 -7.03 19.45
CA LYS A 769 -23.54 -6.02 20.24
C LYS A 769 -22.10 -6.45 20.52
N SER A 770 -21.91 -7.71 20.95
CA SER A 770 -20.57 -8.25 21.17
C SER A 770 -19.75 -8.37 19.87
N MET A 771 -20.38 -8.64 18.72
CA MET A 771 -19.72 -8.56 17.42
C MET A 771 -19.22 -7.13 17.14
N VAL A 772 -20.06 -6.11 17.37
CA VAL A 772 -19.68 -4.70 17.20
C VAL A 772 -18.56 -4.29 18.16
N GLU A 773 -18.62 -4.71 19.43
CA GLU A 773 -17.56 -4.47 20.43
C GLU A 773 -16.22 -5.08 20.01
N LYS A 774 -16.24 -6.20 19.28
CA LYS A 774 -15.06 -6.87 18.71
C LYS A 774 -14.67 -6.35 17.31
N ASN A 775 -15.30 -5.27 16.82
CA ASN A 775 -15.11 -4.71 15.48
C ASN A 775 -15.44 -5.69 14.32
N MET A 776 -16.27 -6.70 14.57
CA MET A 776 -16.81 -7.60 13.53
C MET A 776 -18.00 -6.92 12.84
N LEU A 777 -17.71 -5.98 11.94
CA LEU A 777 -18.71 -5.08 11.32
C LEU A 777 -19.15 -5.55 9.93
N SER A 778 -18.25 -6.19 9.20
CA SER A 778 -18.46 -6.63 7.82
C SER A 778 -19.39 -7.85 7.59
N PRO A 779 -19.66 -8.75 8.56
CA PRO A 779 -20.54 -9.90 8.31
C PRO A 779 -21.97 -9.49 7.93
N VAL A 780 -22.47 -9.92 6.78
CA VAL A 780 -23.88 -9.72 6.41
C VAL A 780 -24.75 -10.69 7.22
N ILE A 781 -25.67 -10.15 8.02
CA ILE A 781 -26.58 -10.92 8.87
C ILE A 781 -27.88 -11.25 8.16
N VAL A 782 -28.48 -10.29 7.45
CA VAL A 782 -29.72 -10.49 6.69
C VAL A 782 -29.55 -9.93 5.29
N THR A 783 -29.97 -10.70 4.28
CA THR A 783 -30.18 -10.22 2.91
C THR A 783 -31.64 -10.41 2.52
N THR A 784 -32.31 -9.33 2.11
CA THR A 784 -33.66 -9.42 1.52
C THR A 784 -33.62 -9.02 0.06
N THR A 785 -34.21 -9.83 -0.81
CA THR A 785 -34.25 -9.63 -2.26
C THR A 785 -35.68 -9.39 -2.71
N TYR A 786 -35.87 -8.41 -3.59
CA TYR A 786 -37.14 -8.04 -4.19
C TYR A 786 -37.00 -7.97 -5.70
N ILE A 787 -38.05 -8.37 -6.42
CA ILE A 787 -38.19 -8.14 -7.86
C ILE A 787 -39.42 -7.26 -8.10
N ASN A 788 -39.25 -6.14 -8.79
CA ASN A 788 -40.31 -5.15 -9.03
C ASN A 788 -41.06 -4.73 -7.75
N ASN A 789 -40.32 -4.56 -6.65
CA ASN A 789 -40.81 -4.29 -5.29
C ASN A 789 -41.61 -5.43 -4.61
N GLU A 790 -41.80 -6.57 -5.27
CA GLU A 790 -42.35 -7.77 -4.65
C GLU A 790 -41.24 -8.55 -3.96
N PHE A 791 -41.52 -9.02 -2.74
CA PHE A 791 -40.57 -9.81 -1.97
C PHE A 791 -40.31 -11.15 -2.66
N LEU A 792 -39.04 -11.46 -2.92
CA LEU A 792 -38.62 -12.70 -3.55
C LEU A 792 -38.03 -13.66 -2.52
N GLN A 793 -37.11 -13.17 -1.68
CA GLN A 793 -36.34 -14.02 -0.79
C GLN A 793 -35.76 -13.26 0.40
N GLU A 794 -35.67 -13.90 1.56
CA GLU A 794 -34.82 -13.48 2.67
C GLU A 794 -33.84 -14.61 3.00
N THR A 795 -32.59 -14.25 3.26
CA THR A 795 -31.61 -15.14 3.87
C THR A 795 -31.04 -14.47 5.11
N GLN A 796 -31.01 -15.19 6.22
CA GLN A 796 -30.42 -14.71 7.47
C GLN A 796 -29.45 -15.71 8.06
N THR A 797 -28.23 -15.27 8.34
CA THR A 797 -27.22 -16.01 9.10
C THR A 797 -27.36 -15.64 10.57
N THR A 798 -27.72 -16.60 11.42
CA THR A 798 -27.76 -16.41 12.88
C THR A 798 -26.40 -16.73 13.49
N TYR A 799 -26.03 -16.02 14.55
CA TYR A 799 -24.77 -16.22 15.28
C TYR A 799 -25.03 -16.63 16.73
N SER A 800 -24.07 -17.31 17.34
CA SER A 800 -24.11 -17.67 18.75
C SER A 800 -22.71 -17.64 19.36
N PHE A 801 -22.67 -17.61 20.70
CA PHE A 801 -21.44 -17.85 21.44
C PHE A 801 -21.17 -19.36 21.49
N TRP A 802 -19.96 -19.73 21.12
CA TRP A 802 -19.42 -21.08 21.18
C TRP A 802 -18.38 -21.16 22.31
N VAL A 803 -17.66 -22.28 22.37
CA VAL A 803 -16.58 -22.50 23.34
C VAL A 803 -15.60 -21.32 23.34
N ASN A 804 -15.13 -20.90 24.53
CA ASN A 804 -14.22 -19.76 24.72
C ASN A 804 -14.77 -18.40 24.22
N SER A 805 -16.10 -18.22 24.21
CA SER A 805 -16.75 -16.98 23.74
C SER A 805 -16.44 -16.66 22.27
N PHE A 806 -16.09 -17.68 21.49
CA PHE A 806 -15.96 -17.60 20.04
C PHE A 806 -17.32 -17.29 19.41
N ILE A 807 -17.38 -16.33 18.50
CA ILE A 807 -18.63 -15.96 17.83
C ILE A 807 -18.56 -16.49 16.41
N ALA A 808 -19.51 -17.36 16.07
CA ALA A 808 -19.61 -17.96 14.74
C ALA A 808 -21.06 -18.29 14.38
N PRO A 809 -21.34 -18.55 13.10
CA PRO A 809 -22.69 -18.90 12.64
C PRO A 809 -23.28 -20.09 13.41
N SER A 810 -24.54 -19.99 13.80
CA SER A 810 -25.36 -21.05 14.40
C SER A 810 -26.42 -21.60 13.45
N GLY A 811 -26.81 -20.83 12.45
CA GLY A 811 -27.73 -21.29 11.43
C GLY A 811 -27.84 -20.32 10.26
N ILE A 812 -28.42 -20.83 9.18
CA ILE A 812 -28.86 -20.02 8.05
C ILE A 812 -30.32 -20.34 7.83
N THR A 813 -31.15 -19.31 7.87
CA THR A 813 -32.59 -19.38 7.62
C THR A 813 -32.89 -18.71 6.29
N GLU A 814 -33.88 -19.25 5.58
CA GLU A 814 -34.31 -18.76 4.28
C GLU A 814 -35.83 -18.67 4.23
N GLN A 815 -36.34 -17.65 3.55
CA GLN A 815 -37.75 -17.52 3.19
C GLN A 815 -37.83 -17.24 1.70
N GLN A 816 -38.75 -17.90 0.99
CA GLN A 816 -39.01 -17.64 -0.43
C GLN A 816 -40.47 -17.21 -0.62
N GLY A 817 -40.68 -16.03 -1.23
CA GLY A 817 -42.00 -15.45 -1.46
C GLY A 817 -42.88 -15.43 -0.21
N THR A 818 -44.08 -16.00 -0.30
CA THR A 818 -45.03 -16.12 0.83
C THR A 818 -44.83 -17.39 1.67
N GLY A 819 -43.81 -18.19 1.35
CA GLY A 819 -43.45 -19.38 2.13
C GLY A 819 -43.07 -19.03 3.57
N SER A 820 -43.16 -20.01 4.46
CA SER A 820 -42.64 -19.87 5.82
C SER A 820 -41.12 -19.78 5.81
N LYS A 821 -40.56 -19.13 6.84
CA LYS A 821 -39.12 -19.08 7.04
C LYS A 821 -38.63 -20.43 7.54
N GLU A 822 -37.70 -21.04 6.80
CA GLU A 822 -37.16 -22.36 7.05
C GLU A 822 -35.69 -22.29 7.47
N THR A 823 -35.27 -23.16 8.38
CA THR A 823 -33.84 -23.30 8.69
C THR A 823 -33.19 -24.17 7.63
N ARG A 824 -32.38 -23.56 6.77
CA ARG A 824 -31.63 -24.26 5.71
C ARG A 824 -30.39 -24.93 6.23
N ILE A 825 -29.65 -24.29 7.13
CA ILE A 825 -28.42 -24.83 7.69
C ILE A 825 -28.45 -24.63 9.20
N THR A 826 -28.07 -25.64 9.95
CA THR A 826 -27.82 -25.56 11.39
C THR A 826 -26.38 -25.98 11.65
N TYR A 827 -25.63 -25.13 12.33
CA TYR A 827 -24.31 -25.46 12.85
C TYR A 827 -24.50 -25.95 14.27
N HIS A 828 -24.07 -27.18 14.55
CA HIS A 828 -24.29 -27.80 15.86
C HIS A 828 -23.06 -27.66 16.76
N ASN A 829 -21.86 -27.74 16.18
CA ASN A 829 -20.62 -27.84 16.95
C ASN A 829 -19.43 -27.22 16.19
N TYR A 830 -18.53 -26.62 16.97
CA TYR A 830 -17.22 -26.15 16.53
C TYR A 830 -16.14 -26.72 17.46
N ASP A 831 -14.92 -26.87 16.96
CA ASP A 831 -13.76 -27.19 17.79
C ASP A 831 -13.20 -25.95 18.52
N SER A 832 -12.15 -26.13 19.31
CA SER A 832 -11.48 -25.06 20.07
C SER A 832 -10.71 -24.06 19.20
N LYS A 833 -10.55 -24.33 17.90
CA LYS A 833 -9.90 -23.50 16.89
C LYS A 833 -10.90 -22.88 15.90
N GLY A 834 -12.19 -22.95 16.22
CA GLY A 834 -13.27 -22.36 15.44
C GLY A 834 -13.59 -23.09 14.13
N ASN A 835 -13.12 -24.33 13.96
CA ASN A 835 -13.51 -25.13 12.81
C ASN A 835 -14.85 -25.83 13.05
N VAL A 836 -15.68 -25.88 12.00
CA VAL A 836 -16.98 -26.55 12.02
C VAL A 836 -16.78 -28.06 12.16
N LEU A 837 -17.49 -28.70 13.09
CA LEU A 837 -17.47 -30.15 13.28
C LEU A 837 -18.72 -30.86 12.76
N TYR A 838 -19.89 -30.22 12.86
CA TYR A 838 -21.16 -30.83 12.47
C TYR A 838 -22.17 -29.79 12.00
N VAL A 839 -22.72 -30.03 10.81
CA VAL A 839 -23.80 -29.25 10.21
C VAL A 839 -24.94 -30.14 9.76
N SER A 840 -26.16 -29.62 9.80
CA SER A 840 -27.30 -30.24 9.13
C SER A 840 -27.98 -29.26 8.20
N LYS A 841 -28.35 -29.72 7.00
CA LYS A 841 -29.21 -28.99 6.07
C LYS A 841 -30.63 -29.54 6.11
N ASP A 842 -31.60 -28.64 6.32
CA ASP A 842 -33.04 -28.94 6.47
C ASP A 842 -33.31 -30.09 7.47
N ASN A 843 -32.47 -30.22 8.51
CA ASN A 843 -32.43 -31.34 9.48
C ASN A 843 -32.33 -32.76 8.89
N SER A 844 -32.15 -32.91 7.58
CA SER A 844 -32.17 -34.18 6.86
C SER A 844 -30.78 -34.57 6.36
N LYS A 845 -30.03 -33.62 5.80
CA LYS A 845 -28.66 -33.84 5.32
C LYS A 845 -27.67 -33.49 6.40
N LYS A 846 -27.16 -34.51 7.08
CA LYS A 846 -26.20 -34.38 8.18
C LYS A 846 -24.78 -34.55 7.65
N VAL A 847 -23.87 -33.65 7.98
CA VAL A 847 -22.48 -33.72 7.56
C VAL A 847 -21.56 -33.41 8.73
N VAL A 848 -20.68 -34.36 9.05
CA VAL A 848 -19.62 -34.24 10.06
C VAL A 848 -18.28 -34.02 9.37
N TYR A 849 -17.50 -33.09 9.92
CA TYR A 849 -16.14 -32.78 9.51
C TYR A 849 -15.17 -33.14 10.63
N LEU A 850 -14.19 -33.97 10.29
CA LEU A 850 -13.09 -34.30 11.18
C LEU A 850 -11.81 -33.63 10.68
N TRP A 851 -11.08 -33.03 11.59
CA TRP A 851 -9.89 -32.23 11.30
C TRP A 851 -8.63 -32.96 11.73
N GLY A 852 -7.51 -32.60 11.11
CA GLY A 852 -6.18 -33.14 11.36
C GLY A 852 -5.10 -32.11 11.04
N TYR A 853 -3.84 -32.49 11.22
CA TYR A 853 -2.68 -31.63 10.95
C TYR A 853 -2.73 -30.34 11.76
N ASN A 854 -2.79 -30.46 13.09
CA ASN A 854 -2.96 -29.32 14.01
C ASN A 854 -4.20 -28.46 13.69
N TYR A 855 -5.34 -29.11 13.44
CA TYR A 855 -6.64 -28.47 13.15
C TYR A 855 -6.71 -27.68 11.83
N GLN A 856 -5.86 -28.01 10.85
CA GLN A 856 -5.72 -27.22 9.61
C GLN A 856 -6.47 -27.79 8.43
N TYR A 857 -6.53 -29.12 8.31
CA TYR A 857 -7.10 -29.78 7.15
C TYR A 857 -8.21 -30.74 7.56
N ILE A 858 -9.28 -30.78 6.75
CA ILE A 858 -10.34 -31.77 6.89
C ILE A 858 -9.75 -33.13 6.50
N VAL A 859 -9.67 -34.07 7.44
CA VAL A 859 -9.23 -35.45 7.16
C VAL A 859 -10.40 -36.41 6.94
N GLY A 860 -11.62 -36.01 7.30
CA GLY A 860 -12.83 -36.80 7.09
C GLY A 860 -14.06 -35.93 6.85
N LYS A 861 -14.83 -36.25 5.81
CA LYS A 861 -16.19 -35.75 5.55
C LYS A 861 -17.14 -36.94 5.63
N ILE A 862 -18.03 -36.94 6.61
CA ILE A 862 -18.99 -38.01 6.86
C ILE A 862 -20.40 -37.49 6.64
N GLU A 863 -21.08 -37.98 5.60
CA GLU A 863 -22.45 -37.60 5.28
C GLU A 863 -23.44 -38.66 5.80
N ASN A 864 -24.64 -38.20 6.18
CA ASN A 864 -25.72 -38.98 6.80
C ASN A 864 -25.44 -39.49 8.24
N ALA A 865 -24.58 -38.80 8.99
CA ALA A 865 -24.31 -39.11 10.41
C ALA A 865 -24.37 -37.85 11.29
N THR A 866 -24.75 -37.99 12.57
CA THR A 866 -24.52 -36.95 13.59
C THR A 866 -23.11 -37.07 14.17
N TYR A 867 -22.61 -36.00 14.79
CA TYR A 867 -21.32 -36.03 15.49
C TYR A 867 -21.27 -37.12 16.56
N ASP A 868 -22.34 -37.26 17.36
CA ASP A 868 -22.40 -38.27 18.42
C ASP A 868 -22.34 -39.71 17.88
N GLN A 869 -23.00 -39.98 16.74
CA GLN A 869 -22.90 -41.28 16.07
C GLN A 869 -21.46 -41.57 15.61
N VAL A 870 -20.77 -40.56 15.09
CA VAL A 870 -19.35 -40.68 14.70
C VAL A 870 -18.46 -40.92 15.92
N VAL A 871 -18.68 -40.18 17.02
CA VAL A 871 -17.95 -40.34 18.29
C VAL A 871 -18.16 -41.74 18.89
N GLN A 872 -19.37 -42.29 18.79
CA GLN A 872 -19.66 -43.64 19.28
C GLN A 872 -19.06 -44.74 18.40
N ALA A 873 -19.02 -44.53 17.08
CA ALA A 873 -18.55 -45.52 16.10
C ALA A 873 -17.02 -45.54 15.92
N ILE A 874 -16.32 -44.47 16.29
CA ILE A 874 -14.86 -44.40 16.20
C ILE A 874 -14.22 -45.04 17.44
N SER A 875 -13.27 -45.95 17.22
CA SER A 875 -12.55 -46.59 18.33
C SER A 875 -11.79 -45.55 19.17
N GLY A 876 -11.99 -45.57 20.49
CA GLY A 876 -11.44 -44.58 21.44
C GLY A 876 -12.20 -43.24 21.49
N GLY A 877 -13.28 -43.10 20.72
CA GLY A 877 -14.23 -41.99 20.80
C GLY A 877 -13.62 -40.61 20.56
N VAL A 878 -14.11 -39.62 21.33
CA VAL A 878 -13.69 -38.21 21.18
C VAL A 878 -12.19 -38.00 21.43
N ASN A 879 -11.56 -38.83 22.26
CA ASN A 879 -10.12 -38.75 22.52
C ASN A 879 -9.31 -39.06 21.25
N THR A 880 -9.75 -40.07 20.48
CA THR A 880 -9.14 -40.38 19.17
C THR A 880 -9.32 -39.21 18.21
N ILE A 881 -10.52 -38.65 18.10
CA ILE A 881 -10.78 -37.48 17.23
C ILE A 881 -9.87 -36.31 17.61
N ASN A 882 -9.77 -35.97 18.90
CA ASN A 882 -8.93 -34.89 19.39
C ASN A 882 -7.44 -35.16 19.14
N SER A 883 -6.99 -36.41 19.28
CA SER A 883 -5.61 -36.81 18.99
C SER A 883 -5.26 -36.70 17.51
N ILE A 884 -6.20 -37.02 16.61
CA ILE A 884 -6.05 -36.86 15.16
C ILE A 884 -6.00 -35.36 14.83
N ALA A 885 -6.92 -34.57 15.38
CA ALA A 885 -7.01 -33.14 15.12
C ALA A 885 -5.75 -32.38 15.53
N SER A 886 -5.20 -32.67 16.71
CA SER A 886 -4.01 -32.02 17.26
C SER A 886 -2.68 -32.60 16.77
N SER A 887 -2.68 -33.70 16.00
CA SER A 887 -1.44 -34.29 15.48
C SER A 887 -0.97 -33.58 14.21
N ALA A 888 0.33 -33.30 14.14
CA ALA A 888 0.98 -32.80 12.92
C ALA A 888 1.04 -33.86 11.80
N ASN A 889 0.96 -35.15 12.15
CA ASN A 889 0.94 -36.29 11.22
C ASN A 889 -0.18 -37.26 11.66
N PRO A 890 -1.45 -36.96 11.35
CA PRO A 890 -2.58 -37.75 11.83
C PRO A 890 -2.62 -39.14 11.20
N ASN A 891 -2.86 -40.17 12.02
CA ASN A 891 -3.27 -41.48 11.54
C ASN A 891 -4.78 -41.46 11.24
N ILE A 892 -5.16 -41.50 9.96
CA ILE A 892 -6.57 -41.45 9.55
C ILE A 892 -7.27 -42.82 9.51
N SER A 893 -6.56 -43.93 9.75
CA SER A 893 -7.15 -45.28 9.73
C SER A 893 -8.40 -45.43 10.61
N PRO A 894 -8.49 -44.83 11.82
CA PRO A 894 -9.72 -44.86 12.61
C PRO A 894 -10.92 -44.21 11.93
N ILE A 895 -10.69 -43.18 11.11
CA ILE A 895 -11.73 -42.51 10.32
C ILE A 895 -12.11 -43.38 9.11
N ASP A 896 -11.12 -43.98 8.45
CA ASP A 896 -11.37 -44.88 7.33
C ASP A 896 -12.24 -46.08 7.72
N ALA A 897 -12.06 -46.61 8.93
CA ALA A 897 -12.84 -47.71 9.49
C ALA A 897 -14.34 -47.38 9.64
N LEU A 898 -14.70 -46.09 9.71
CA LEU A 898 -16.10 -45.65 9.80
C LEU A 898 -16.94 -46.07 8.58
N ARG A 899 -16.32 -46.29 7.40
CA ARG A 899 -17.03 -46.82 6.23
C ARG A 899 -17.71 -48.17 6.53
N SER A 900 -17.07 -48.98 7.37
CA SER A 900 -17.58 -50.30 7.75
C SER A 900 -18.32 -50.28 9.09
N SER A 901 -17.88 -49.47 10.06
CA SER A 901 -18.48 -49.44 11.40
C SER A 901 -19.73 -48.57 11.50
N LEU A 902 -20.01 -47.71 10.52
CA LEU A 902 -21.17 -46.83 10.51
C LEU A 902 -21.98 -46.99 9.20
N PRO A 903 -22.76 -48.07 9.06
CA PRO A 903 -23.49 -48.38 7.83
C PRO A 903 -24.53 -47.30 7.47
N GLY A 904 -24.72 -47.06 6.17
CA GLY A 904 -25.64 -46.03 5.65
C GLY A 904 -25.06 -44.62 5.57
N THR A 905 -23.78 -44.44 5.90
CA THR A 905 -23.07 -43.17 5.82
C THR A 905 -22.11 -43.12 4.64
N MET A 906 -21.82 -41.92 4.14
CA MET A 906 -20.83 -41.71 3.09
C MET A 906 -19.58 -41.08 3.70
N VAL A 907 -18.51 -41.85 3.83
CA VAL A 907 -17.26 -41.40 4.45
C VAL A 907 -16.22 -41.15 3.37
N THR A 908 -15.86 -39.88 3.18
CA THR A 908 -14.72 -39.47 2.35
C THR A 908 -13.57 -39.10 3.25
N THR A 909 -12.37 -39.63 3.01
CA THR A 909 -11.16 -39.28 3.77
C THR A 909 -10.10 -38.65 2.90
N TYR A 910 -9.28 -37.82 3.53
CA TYR A 910 -8.28 -37.01 2.86
C TYR A 910 -6.94 -37.14 3.60
N VAL A 911 -5.87 -37.34 2.86
CA VAL A 911 -4.48 -37.31 3.37
C VAL A 911 -3.75 -36.16 2.68
N TYR A 912 -2.99 -35.39 3.45
CA TYR A 912 -2.30 -34.21 2.97
C TYR A 912 -0.79 -34.35 3.12
N LYS A 913 -0.08 -33.65 2.25
CA LYS A 913 1.27 -33.19 2.48
C LYS A 913 1.16 -31.70 2.85
N PRO A 914 1.30 -31.32 4.13
CA PRO A 914 1.13 -29.94 4.58
C PRO A 914 1.94 -28.94 3.75
N LEU A 915 1.38 -27.75 3.51
CA LEU A 915 1.92 -26.69 2.65
C LEU A 915 2.10 -27.06 1.16
N VAL A 916 1.71 -28.27 0.75
CA VAL A 916 1.78 -28.75 -0.65
C VAL A 916 0.39 -29.02 -1.20
N GLY A 917 -0.37 -29.93 -0.58
CA GLY A 917 -1.71 -30.29 -1.04
C GLY A 917 -2.18 -31.69 -0.60
N VAL A 918 -3.32 -32.12 -1.12
CA VAL A 918 -3.91 -33.44 -0.88
C VAL A 918 -3.11 -34.51 -1.63
N ILE A 919 -2.58 -35.52 -0.95
CA ILE A 919 -1.88 -36.65 -1.59
C ILE A 919 -2.78 -37.87 -1.85
N SER A 920 -3.92 -37.95 -1.16
CA SER A 920 -4.90 -39.02 -1.37
C SER A 920 -6.30 -38.58 -0.99
N ILE A 921 -7.28 -38.96 -1.80
CA ILE A 921 -8.71 -38.91 -1.49
C ILE A 921 -9.26 -40.32 -1.60
N THR A 922 -9.95 -40.78 -0.55
CA THR A 922 -10.68 -42.05 -0.59
C THR A 922 -12.16 -41.76 -0.50
N ASP A 923 -12.90 -42.09 -1.55
CA ASP A 923 -14.33 -41.81 -1.68
C ASP A 923 -15.21 -42.71 -0.76
N PRO A 924 -16.54 -42.50 -0.73
CA PRO A 924 -17.46 -43.33 0.05
C PRO A 924 -17.46 -44.82 -0.30
N GLN A 925 -17.11 -45.17 -1.54
CA GLN A 925 -17.02 -46.55 -2.04
C GLN A 925 -15.68 -47.20 -1.66
N GLY A 926 -14.75 -46.46 -1.04
CA GLY A 926 -13.42 -46.93 -0.70
C GLY A 926 -12.44 -46.86 -1.87
N ILE A 927 -12.81 -46.23 -3.00
CA ILE A 927 -11.94 -46.05 -4.14
C ILE A 927 -10.99 -44.89 -3.83
N LYS A 928 -9.70 -45.16 -4.00
CA LYS A 928 -8.62 -44.23 -3.68
C LYS A 928 -8.09 -43.57 -4.96
N ILE A 929 -8.00 -42.25 -4.95
CA ILE A 929 -7.26 -41.46 -5.93
C ILE A 929 -6.03 -40.90 -5.23
N ASN A 930 -4.85 -41.18 -5.79
CA ASN A 930 -3.58 -40.67 -5.27
C ASN A 930 -3.08 -39.52 -6.13
N TYR A 931 -2.46 -38.53 -5.49
CA TYR A 931 -1.88 -37.36 -6.15
C TYR A 931 -0.38 -37.32 -5.89
N GLU A 932 0.39 -37.17 -6.95
CA GLU A 932 1.84 -37.03 -6.88
C GLU A 932 2.23 -35.60 -7.18
N TYR A 933 3.17 -35.10 -6.41
CA TYR A 933 3.72 -33.76 -6.56
C TYR A 933 5.20 -33.86 -6.89
N ASP A 934 5.70 -32.91 -7.68
CA ASP A 934 7.13 -32.75 -7.85
C ASP A 934 7.80 -32.25 -6.55
N ASN A 935 9.13 -32.21 -6.57
CA ASN A 935 9.91 -31.74 -5.42
C ASN A 935 9.64 -30.26 -5.05
N TYR A 936 9.05 -29.47 -5.96
CA TYR A 936 8.66 -28.09 -5.71
C TYR A 936 7.23 -27.94 -5.16
N GLY A 937 6.49 -29.05 -5.06
CA GLY A 937 5.13 -29.08 -4.52
C GLY A 937 4.04 -28.79 -5.55
N ARG A 938 4.30 -28.98 -6.84
CA ARG A 938 3.31 -28.85 -7.91
C ARG A 938 2.78 -30.23 -8.32
N LEU A 939 1.50 -30.33 -8.67
CA LEU A 939 0.87 -31.60 -9.01
C LEU A 939 1.40 -32.14 -10.35
N VAL A 940 1.89 -33.38 -10.38
CA VAL A 940 2.39 -34.03 -11.60
C VAL A 940 1.45 -35.12 -12.09
N ASN A 941 0.93 -35.97 -11.20
CA ASN A 941 0.05 -37.07 -11.58
C ASN A 941 -1.17 -37.17 -10.65
N SER A 942 -2.32 -37.48 -11.22
CA SER A 942 -3.43 -38.12 -10.50
C SER A 942 -3.51 -39.59 -10.92
N LYS A 943 -3.60 -40.51 -9.96
CA LYS A 943 -3.59 -41.97 -10.17
C LYS A 943 -4.80 -42.61 -9.55
N ASP A 944 -5.36 -43.61 -10.23
CA ASP A 944 -6.43 -44.45 -9.67
C ASP A 944 -5.90 -45.45 -8.63
N TYR A 945 -6.80 -46.27 -8.07
CA TYR A 945 -6.47 -47.29 -7.08
C TYR A 945 -5.49 -48.36 -7.59
N GLY A 946 -5.46 -48.60 -8.91
CA GLY A 946 -4.57 -49.54 -9.58
C GLY A 946 -3.21 -48.94 -9.96
N GLY A 947 -2.96 -47.68 -9.59
CA GLY A 947 -1.74 -46.94 -9.94
C GLY A 947 -1.69 -46.44 -11.39
N ARG A 948 -2.81 -46.53 -12.12
CA ARG A 948 -2.90 -46.02 -13.49
C ARG A 948 -3.07 -44.51 -13.45
N ILE A 949 -2.31 -43.80 -14.28
CA ILE A 949 -2.38 -42.34 -14.39
C ILE A 949 -3.72 -41.97 -15.06
N ILE A 950 -4.53 -41.20 -14.33
CA ILE A 950 -5.79 -40.61 -14.83
C ILE A 950 -5.47 -39.32 -15.58
N GLN A 951 -4.60 -38.49 -15.00
CA GLN A 951 -4.19 -37.22 -15.56
C GLN A 951 -2.73 -36.93 -15.21
N MET A 952 -2.01 -36.33 -16.16
CA MET A 952 -0.62 -35.93 -16.02
C MET A 952 -0.46 -34.45 -16.37
N TYR A 953 0.36 -33.77 -15.58
CA TYR A 953 0.73 -32.37 -15.75
C TYR A 953 2.23 -32.28 -15.98
N ASP A 954 2.60 -31.63 -17.07
CA ASP A 954 3.98 -31.33 -17.38
C ASP A 954 4.23 -29.82 -17.25
N TYR A 955 5.22 -29.46 -16.45
CA TYR A 955 5.58 -28.08 -16.22
C TYR A 955 6.92 -27.79 -16.89
N ASN A 956 6.83 -27.29 -18.12
CA ASN A 956 8.00 -26.90 -18.89
C ASN A 956 8.61 -25.59 -18.35
N TYR A 957 9.51 -25.71 -17.38
CA TYR A 957 10.49 -24.66 -17.09
C TYR A 957 11.70 -24.85 -17.98
N MET A 958 12.30 -23.75 -18.44
CA MET A 958 13.51 -23.83 -19.24
C MET A 958 14.64 -24.31 -18.33
N ASN A 959 15.03 -25.58 -18.45
CA ASN A 959 16.26 -26.08 -17.86
C ASN A 959 17.42 -25.37 -18.57
N LYS A 960 18.17 -24.54 -17.84
CA LYS A 960 19.45 -23.99 -18.30
C LYS A 960 20.61 -24.70 -17.61
#